data_AF-A0A2U1QSE0-F1
#
_entry.id   AF-A0A2U1QSE0-F1
#
_cell.length_a   1.000
_cell.length_b   1.000
_cell.length_c   1.000
_cell.angle_alpha   90.00
_cell.angle_beta   90.00
_cell.angle_gamma   90.00
#
_symmetry.space_group_name_H-M   'P 1'
#
loop_
_entity.id
_entity.type
_entity.pdbx_description
1 polymer ?
#
loop_
_entity_poly.entity_id
_entity_poly.type
_entity_poly.pdbx_seq_one_letter_code
_entity_poly.pdbx_strand_id
1 'polypeptide(L)'
;MKKILLLMALLVMGSVQAQEKISSKKKKFYIPVIRYSDFPVLDNVLTQTTFYQLDKQLIQEEAILKKHYFDIEGFIKDPANGKLKIYLTIALPKYNATKVDSIFDKKKNAWQFQVYSNYDVKIKVEAKCADKILLSEDFNSVESHIVGAEYNKGSIKAVIELNNKRVADAERDDNFTVAELGIDKMIYHSVDGIQNYLNYKLAYKVGESKEKFEFVTSKGHPEYKQMLDFETEITAEMEKVTLEKGLDEKLLTPHLQYLESLLIKYPTSPANENIRFIVTNNLAETYFLLENKEKALLYANLLIENDKQDSRGSAIIKRLKNSVFADKKVRSHTTRFADLKKLGLKIAEEKEEKRLAFFEKIEQQDAAWETEKANREASLEKAKLQRFNLLDSIPYQSNASLLAKIVDNLGGSQALKKIEKAHLLSKLSIEGTNIPQTEEKWATTSNYLLKKKMPETYYEIVNGPEAWSHDDRESGVNAKWAKLSTYDYSNLSKNVDLVNFLTDLRLDLWNNLEVLQDEMYEGRLCYHLNYFEKTLSTGNRTIPKTDYHVFIDKENYNIVSTEKTEFDNGNKSFFERKLFGEYRPVAALNSGKIPHKINYEIEDFNGETLYQENREKIEVNPVFGNRIFMKEVYFGGFK
;
A
#
# COMPACT_ATOMS: atom_id res chain seq x y z
N MET A 1 -0.19 57.07 -51.24
CA MET A 1 1.11 56.51 -50.84
C MET A 1 1.55 56.87 -49.41
N LYS A 2 1.47 58.13 -48.94
CA LYS A 2 1.86 58.50 -47.55
C LYS A 2 1.13 57.72 -46.44
N LYS A 3 -0.18 57.42 -46.61
CA LYS A 3 -0.96 56.64 -45.63
C LYS A 3 -0.60 55.13 -45.58
N ILE A 4 -0.14 54.56 -46.71
CA ILE A 4 0.28 53.14 -46.78
C ILE A 4 1.67 52.96 -46.19
N LEU A 5 2.57 53.94 -46.40
CA LEU A 5 3.88 53.98 -45.77
C LEU A 5 3.79 54.18 -44.25
N LEU A 6 2.83 54.99 -43.78
CA LEU A 6 2.56 55.14 -42.34
C LEU A 6 1.99 53.84 -41.74
N LEU A 7 1.12 53.13 -42.47
CA LEU A 7 0.54 51.86 -42.03
C LEU A 7 1.60 50.74 -42.00
N MET A 8 2.49 50.68 -43.00
CA MET A 8 3.63 49.74 -43.00
C MET A 8 4.66 50.12 -41.94
N ALA A 9 4.93 51.40 -41.70
CA ALA A 9 5.81 51.84 -40.62
C ALA A 9 5.21 51.54 -39.23
N LEU A 10 3.89 51.64 -39.06
CA LEU A 10 3.18 51.22 -37.83
C LEU A 10 3.13 49.70 -37.67
N LEU A 11 3.05 48.92 -38.75
CA LEU A 11 3.14 47.45 -38.72
C LEU A 11 4.57 46.94 -38.44
N VAL A 12 5.59 47.64 -38.95
CA VAL A 12 7.01 47.35 -38.67
C VAL A 12 7.41 47.84 -37.27
N MET A 13 6.90 49.00 -36.80
CA MET A 13 7.10 49.44 -35.41
C MET A 13 6.30 48.60 -34.41
N GLY A 14 5.11 48.12 -34.76
CA GLY A 14 4.32 47.21 -33.92
C GLY A 14 4.90 45.79 -33.81
N SER A 15 5.73 45.36 -34.76
CA SER A 15 6.47 44.09 -34.70
C SER A 15 7.85 44.23 -34.02
N VAL A 16 8.37 45.44 -33.87
CA VAL A 16 9.64 45.72 -33.17
C VAL A 16 9.44 46.22 -31.73
N GLN A 17 8.24 46.67 -31.35
CA GLN A 17 7.92 47.18 -29.99
C GLN A 17 7.27 46.18 -29.02
N ALA A 18 7.36 44.87 -29.25
CA ALA A 18 6.95 43.89 -28.24
C ALA A 18 7.91 42.70 -28.12
N GLN A 19 9.22 42.94 -28.25
CA GLN A 19 10.18 42.10 -27.54
C GLN A 19 10.28 42.65 -26.12
N GLU A 20 9.16 42.57 -25.39
CA GLU A 20 9.09 43.00 -23.99
C GLU A 20 10.18 42.26 -23.23
N LYS A 21 11.03 43.03 -22.54
CA LYS A 21 12.11 42.51 -21.70
C LYS A 21 11.50 41.61 -20.64
N ILE A 22 11.49 40.31 -20.91
CA ILE A 22 10.89 39.33 -20.02
C ILE A 22 11.65 39.32 -18.70
N SER A 23 10.93 39.59 -17.61
CA SER A 23 11.44 39.57 -16.24
C SER A 23 10.91 38.35 -15.52
N SER A 24 11.71 37.83 -14.58
CA SER A 24 11.31 36.73 -13.72
C SER A 24 11.33 37.11 -12.24
N LYS A 25 10.57 36.34 -11.46
CA LYS A 25 10.68 36.25 -10.01
C LYS A 25 11.13 34.84 -9.66
N LYS A 26 11.92 34.73 -8.59
CA LYS A 26 12.32 33.44 -8.03
C LYS A 26 11.34 33.01 -6.96
N LYS A 27 10.89 31.76 -7.03
CA LYS A 27 10.14 31.10 -5.94
C LYS A 27 10.97 29.93 -5.39
N LYS A 28 10.93 29.77 -4.08
CA LYS A 28 11.62 28.68 -3.37
C LYS A 28 10.56 27.76 -2.79
N PHE A 29 10.71 26.46 -3.01
CA PHE A 29 9.90 25.44 -2.37
C PHE A 29 10.77 24.62 -1.44
N TYR A 30 10.22 24.28 -0.29
CA TYR A 30 10.86 23.41 0.69
C TYR A 30 10.05 22.13 0.71
N ILE A 31 10.64 21.05 0.22
CA ILE A 31 9.97 19.76 0.14
C ILE A 31 10.68 18.75 1.03
N PRO A 32 9.91 17.85 1.67
CA PRO A 32 10.51 16.78 2.45
C PRO A 32 11.19 15.79 1.50
N VAL A 33 12.39 15.35 1.85
CA VAL A 33 13.17 14.37 1.08
C VAL A 33 13.75 13.28 1.97
N ILE A 34 13.98 12.12 1.37
CA ILE A 34 14.66 11.00 2.03
C ILE A 34 16.15 11.05 1.67
N ARG A 35 17.01 10.96 2.68
CA ARG A 35 18.44 10.67 2.50
C ARG A 35 18.62 9.17 2.63
N TYR A 36 19.11 8.56 1.57
CA TYR A 36 19.25 7.11 1.46
C TYR A 36 20.60 6.65 2.00
N SER A 37 20.61 5.40 2.44
CA SER A 37 21.84 4.65 2.65
C SER A 37 22.74 4.69 1.41
N ASP A 38 24.05 4.63 1.63
CA ASP A 38 25.04 4.43 0.55
C ASP A 38 24.85 3.06 -0.13
N PHE A 39 24.08 2.14 0.48
CA PHE A 39 23.92 0.75 0.03
C PHE A 39 22.49 0.43 -0.46
N PRO A 40 22.27 0.35 -1.79
CA PRO A 40 21.00 -0.03 -2.41
C PRO A 40 20.28 -1.26 -1.87
N VAL A 41 21.03 -2.28 -1.48
CA VAL A 41 20.46 -3.55 -1.00
C VAL A 41 19.65 -3.38 0.30
N LEU A 42 19.89 -2.29 1.03
CA LEU A 42 19.18 -1.99 2.27
C LEU A 42 17.78 -1.42 2.05
N ASP A 43 17.37 -1.10 0.82
CA ASP A 43 16.07 -0.45 0.56
C ASP A 43 14.89 -1.34 1.03
N ASN A 44 15.07 -2.68 1.01
CA ASN A 44 14.07 -3.67 1.43
C ASN A 44 14.32 -4.25 2.85
N VAL A 45 15.27 -3.69 3.60
CA VAL A 45 15.72 -4.21 4.91
C VAL A 45 15.08 -3.44 6.05
N LEU A 46 14.17 -4.08 6.80
CA LEU A 46 13.34 -3.42 7.84
C LEU A 46 14.01 -3.42 9.19
N THR A 47 14.71 -4.51 9.47
CA THR A 47 15.19 -4.84 10.79
C THR A 47 16.70 -4.89 10.79
N GLN A 48 17.27 -4.47 11.90
CA GLN A 48 18.69 -4.60 12.18
C GLN A 48 18.92 -5.42 13.45
N THR A 49 20.05 -6.12 13.51
CA THR A 49 20.55 -6.77 14.73
C THR A 49 22.01 -6.43 14.89
N THR A 50 22.42 -6.15 16.13
CA THR A 50 23.82 -5.92 16.47
C THR A 50 24.35 -7.04 17.34
N PHE A 51 25.47 -7.63 16.93
CA PHE A 51 26.18 -8.69 17.62
C PHE A 51 27.47 -8.13 18.19
N TYR A 52 27.68 -8.38 19.49
CA TYR A 52 28.85 -7.91 20.22
C TYR A 52 29.74 -9.10 20.53
N GLN A 53 31.01 -9.00 20.15
CA GLN A 53 32.09 -9.88 20.58
C GLN A 53 33.06 -9.03 21.39
N LEU A 54 32.95 -9.14 22.71
CA LEU A 54 33.75 -8.37 23.65
C LEU A 54 34.79 -9.26 24.31
N ASP A 55 35.87 -8.65 24.78
CA ASP A 55 36.76 -9.30 25.72
C ASP A 55 35.99 -9.74 26.99
N LYS A 56 36.37 -10.86 27.59
CA LYS A 56 35.71 -11.42 28.79
C LYS A 56 35.72 -10.44 29.96
N GLN A 57 36.69 -9.54 30.00
CA GLN A 57 36.82 -8.53 31.06
C GLN A 57 35.83 -7.37 30.90
N LEU A 58 35.15 -7.25 29.75
CA LEU A 58 34.20 -6.19 29.42
C LEU A 58 32.73 -6.65 29.49
N ILE A 59 32.43 -7.77 30.15
CA ILE A 59 31.07 -8.33 30.23
C ILE A 59 30.04 -7.32 30.78
N GLN A 60 30.43 -6.46 31.72
CA GLN A 60 29.53 -5.45 32.28
C GLN A 60 29.14 -4.37 31.26
N GLU A 61 30.04 -4.06 30.34
CA GLU A 61 29.84 -3.06 29.27
C GLU A 61 28.87 -3.57 28.19
N GLU A 62 28.79 -4.89 28.01
CA GLU A 62 27.94 -5.51 26.99
C GLU A 62 26.46 -5.11 27.12
N ALA A 63 25.95 -5.07 28.35
CA ALA A 63 24.55 -4.73 28.61
C ALA A 63 24.25 -3.26 28.23
N ILE A 64 25.18 -2.36 28.54
CA ILE A 64 25.04 -0.92 28.25
C ILE A 64 25.15 -0.68 26.74
N LEU A 65 26.15 -1.29 26.09
CA LEU A 65 26.33 -1.22 24.64
C LEU A 65 25.10 -1.74 23.88
N LYS A 66 24.60 -2.93 24.25
CA LYS A 66 23.37 -3.48 23.66
C LYS A 66 22.17 -2.57 23.83
N LYS A 67 22.06 -1.87 24.96
CA LYS A 67 20.92 -1.00 25.25
C LYS A 67 20.99 0.33 24.50
N HIS A 68 22.16 0.96 24.45
CA HIS A 68 22.30 2.37 24.06
C HIS A 68 22.94 2.59 22.68
N TYR A 69 23.55 1.56 22.09
CA TYR A 69 24.37 1.73 20.90
C TYR A 69 24.00 0.83 19.72
N PHE A 70 24.54 1.24 18.57
CA PHE A 70 24.46 0.60 17.26
C PHE A 70 23.03 0.40 16.78
N ASP A 71 22.19 1.39 17.08
CA ASP A 71 20.87 1.56 16.51
C ASP A 71 21.00 2.48 15.29
N ILE A 72 20.95 1.91 14.08
CA ILE A 72 21.05 2.71 12.86
C ILE A 72 19.72 3.41 12.60
N GLU A 73 19.79 4.73 12.44
CA GLU A 73 18.62 5.56 12.17
C GLU A 73 17.85 5.04 10.93
N GLY A 74 16.54 4.86 11.08
CA GLY A 74 15.67 4.38 10.02
C GLY A 74 15.48 2.86 9.95
N PHE A 75 16.04 2.08 10.87
CA PHE A 75 15.81 0.63 10.97
C PHE A 75 15.15 0.26 12.30
N ILE A 76 14.37 -0.83 12.30
CA ILE A 76 13.77 -1.39 13.51
C ILE A 76 14.79 -2.31 14.18
N LYS A 77 15.11 -2.07 15.45
CA LYS A 77 15.98 -2.97 16.21
C LYS A 77 15.26 -4.29 16.49
N ASP A 78 15.81 -5.37 15.98
CA ASP A 78 15.40 -6.75 16.21
C ASP A 78 16.58 -7.49 16.84
N PRO A 79 16.46 -8.01 18.08
CA PRO A 79 17.57 -8.67 18.76
C PRO A 79 17.93 -10.05 18.18
N ALA A 80 17.07 -10.67 17.37
CA ALA A 80 17.24 -12.05 16.91
C ALA A 80 17.33 -12.18 15.38
N ASN A 81 16.43 -11.54 14.64
CA ASN A 81 16.18 -11.84 13.22
C ASN A 81 16.32 -10.62 12.29
N GLY A 82 17.19 -9.68 12.65
CA GLY A 82 17.54 -8.53 11.82
C GLY A 82 18.17 -8.92 10.49
N LYS A 83 17.70 -8.29 9.41
CA LYS A 83 18.24 -8.48 8.05
C LYS A 83 19.55 -7.70 7.84
N LEU A 84 19.67 -6.50 8.42
CA LEU A 84 20.95 -5.80 8.55
C LEU A 84 21.63 -6.31 9.83
N LYS A 85 22.81 -6.90 9.71
CA LYS A 85 23.56 -7.44 10.84
C LYS A 85 24.84 -6.65 11.02
N ILE A 86 25.02 -6.07 12.21
CA ILE A 86 26.22 -5.31 12.57
C ILE A 86 26.99 -6.15 13.56
N TYR A 87 28.22 -6.54 13.21
CA TYR A 87 29.12 -7.28 14.06
C TYR A 87 30.17 -6.33 14.60
N LEU A 88 30.34 -6.34 15.91
CA LEU A 88 31.30 -5.51 16.62
C LEU A 88 32.24 -6.39 17.40
N THR A 89 33.52 -6.22 17.17
CA THR A 89 34.56 -6.85 17.97
C THR A 89 35.30 -5.75 18.72
N ILE A 90 35.13 -5.69 20.04
CA ILE A 90 35.80 -4.70 20.90
C ILE A 90 36.87 -5.42 21.70
N ALA A 91 38.13 -5.06 21.45
CA ALA A 91 39.24 -5.52 22.25
C ALA A 91 39.32 -4.71 23.55
N LEU A 92 39.93 -5.29 24.60
CA LEU A 92 40.27 -4.57 25.82
C LEU A 92 41.14 -3.34 25.48
N PRO A 93 40.73 -2.11 25.86
CA PRO A 93 41.56 -0.93 25.73
C PRO A 93 42.91 -1.10 26.43
N LYS A 94 44.00 -0.84 25.72
CA LYS A 94 45.35 -1.01 26.27
C LYS A 94 45.87 0.32 26.77
N TYR A 95 46.28 0.38 28.03
CA TYR A 95 46.94 1.56 28.55
C TYR A 95 48.21 1.85 27.73
N ASN A 96 48.38 3.10 27.34
CA ASN A 96 49.50 3.57 26.54
C ASN A 96 50.43 4.46 27.39
N ALA A 97 49.91 5.58 27.91
CA ALA A 97 50.69 6.53 28.67
C ALA A 97 49.84 7.46 29.55
N THR A 98 50.45 8.03 30.60
CA THR A 98 49.88 9.13 31.37
C THR A 98 50.39 10.46 30.81
N LYS A 99 49.49 11.37 30.43
CA LYS A 99 49.80 12.71 29.89
C LYS A 99 49.38 13.80 30.88
N VAL A 100 50.10 14.93 30.88
CA VAL A 100 49.73 16.12 31.63
C VAL A 100 49.59 17.29 30.67
N ASP A 101 48.44 17.94 30.68
CA ASP A 101 48.25 19.23 30.01
C ASP A 101 48.15 20.35 31.06
N SER A 102 48.50 21.57 30.66
CA SER A 102 48.48 22.75 31.53
C SER A 102 47.70 23.89 30.90
N ILE A 103 46.80 24.49 31.67
CA ILE A 103 46.00 25.64 31.26
C ILE A 103 46.30 26.80 32.24
N PHE A 104 46.51 27.99 31.71
CA PHE A 104 46.69 29.18 32.54
C PHE A 104 45.34 29.83 32.84
N ASP A 105 44.89 29.76 34.10
CA ASP A 105 43.68 30.45 34.55
C ASP A 105 43.98 31.93 34.76
N LYS A 106 43.51 32.76 33.82
CA LYS A 106 43.68 34.22 33.87
C LYS A 106 42.98 34.88 35.06
N LYS A 107 41.93 34.28 35.63
CA LYS A 107 41.19 34.82 36.78
C LYS A 107 41.92 34.56 38.09
N LYS A 108 42.55 33.38 38.21
CA LYS A 108 43.34 33.00 39.39
C LYS A 108 44.83 33.34 39.27
N ASN A 109 45.27 33.81 38.11
CA ASN A 109 46.67 34.09 37.78
C ASN A 109 47.61 32.91 38.09
N ALA A 110 47.15 31.69 37.79
CA ALA A 110 47.83 30.45 38.16
C ALA A 110 47.73 29.40 37.04
N TRP A 111 48.76 28.56 36.94
CA TRP A 111 48.74 27.37 36.09
C TRP A 111 47.98 26.24 36.77
N GLN A 112 46.98 25.71 36.09
CA GLN A 112 46.25 24.51 36.47
C GLN A 112 46.67 23.37 35.55
N PHE A 113 46.78 22.17 36.10
CA PHE A 113 47.26 21.00 35.38
C PHE A 113 46.21 19.90 35.40
N GLN A 114 46.00 19.26 34.26
CA GLN A 114 45.06 18.16 34.10
C GLN A 114 45.83 16.91 33.69
N VAL A 115 45.63 15.82 34.44
CA VAL A 115 46.27 14.53 34.18
C VAL A 115 45.30 13.63 33.41
N TYR A 116 45.80 12.95 32.40
CA TYR A 116 45.07 12.03 31.54
C TYR A 116 45.73 10.66 31.48
N SER A 117 44.94 9.60 31.51
CA SER A 117 45.35 8.25 31.13
C SER A 117 44.95 8.00 29.67
N ASN A 118 45.90 7.70 28.80
CA ASN A 118 45.64 7.40 27.41
C ASN A 118 45.54 5.89 27.18
N TYR A 119 44.55 5.49 26.39
CA TYR A 119 44.31 4.10 26.03
C TYR A 119 44.24 3.94 24.51
N ASP A 120 44.87 2.91 24.00
CA ASP A 120 44.70 2.44 22.63
C ASP A 120 43.41 1.60 22.56
N VAL A 121 42.40 2.11 21.85
CA VAL A 121 41.11 1.45 21.67
C VAL A 121 41.04 0.85 20.27
N LYS A 122 40.65 -0.42 20.17
CA LYS A 122 40.52 -1.14 18.91
C LYS A 122 39.15 -1.78 18.79
N ILE A 123 38.38 -1.31 17.81
CA ILE A 123 37.03 -1.80 17.53
C ILE A 123 36.94 -2.14 16.05
N LYS A 124 36.61 -3.40 15.75
CA LYS A 124 36.30 -3.83 14.39
C LYS A 124 34.79 -3.84 14.17
N VAL A 125 34.35 -3.31 13.04
CA VAL A 125 32.94 -3.25 12.65
C VAL A 125 32.75 -3.94 11.32
N GLU A 126 31.76 -4.82 11.24
CA GLU A 126 31.36 -5.45 9.98
C GLU A 126 29.83 -5.39 9.83
N ALA A 127 29.35 -4.74 8.77
CA ALA A 127 27.93 -4.66 8.46
C ALA A 127 27.59 -5.59 7.28
N LYS A 128 26.61 -6.46 7.47
CA LYS A 128 26.14 -7.44 6.48
C LYS A 128 24.65 -7.29 6.22
N CYS A 129 24.24 -7.63 5.00
CA CYS A 129 22.85 -7.91 4.70
C CYS A 129 22.76 -9.21 3.90
N ALA A 130 22.02 -10.20 4.43
CA ALA A 130 22.10 -11.58 3.96
C ALA A 130 23.57 -12.06 3.88
N ASP A 131 24.00 -12.61 2.75
CA ASP A 131 25.38 -13.10 2.55
C ASP A 131 26.35 -12.01 2.06
N LYS A 132 25.88 -10.76 1.89
CA LYS A 132 26.68 -9.66 1.35
C LYS A 132 27.27 -8.79 2.47
N ILE A 133 28.60 -8.66 2.48
CA ILE A 133 29.31 -7.66 3.29
C ILE A 133 29.11 -6.29 2.64
N LEU A 134 28.60 -5.34 3.41
CA LEU A 134 28.40 -3.95 2.98
C LEU A 134 29.60 -3.09 3.37
N LEU A 135 30.10 -3.29 4.59
CA LEU A 135 31.18 -2.53 5.19
C LEU A 135 31.99 -3.45 6.11
N SER A 136 33.30 -3.31 6.11
CA SER A 136 34.20 -3.90 7.11
C SER A 136 35.33 -2.91 7.38
N GLU A 137 35.42 -2.39 8.59
CA GLU A 137 36.34 -1.32 8.97
C GLU A 137 36.94 -1.58 10.36
N ASP A 138 38.23 -1.26 10.49
CA ASP A 138 38.96 -1.33 11.76
C ASP A 138 39.17 0.09 12.32
N PHE A 139 38.47 0.39 13.42
CA PHE A 139 38.58 1.66 14.12
C PHE A 139 39.63 1.53 15.22
N ASN A 140 40.78 2.19 15.00
CA ASN A 140 41.86 2.28 15.97
C ASN A 140 42.01 3.74 16.41
N SER A 141 41.78 4.04 17.68
CA SER A 141 41.90 5.39 18.24
C SER A 141 42.73 5.38 19.53
N VAL A 142 43.18 6.58 19.92
CA VAL A 142 43.80 6.83 21.23
C VAL A 142 42.83 7.73 22.00
N GLU A 143 42.25 7.19 23.07
CA GLU A 143 41.28 7.89 23.90
C GLU A 143 41.92 8.30 25.23
N SER A 144 41.50 9.44 25.78
CA SER A 144 42.07 10.02 27.00
C SER A 144 41.03 10.10 28.13
N HIS A 145 41.32 9.46 29.26
CA HIS A 145 40.51 9.54 30.48
C HIS A 145 41.10 10.55 31.46
N ILE A 146 40.27 11.46 31.96
CA ILE A 146 40.67 12.44 32.98
C ILE A 146 40.87 11.74 34.34
N VAL A 147 42.09 11.81 34.87
CA VAL A 147 42.42 11.31 36.21
C VAL A 147 42.12 12.42 37.22
N GLY A 148 40.90 12.46 37.75
CA GLY A 148 40.48 13.41 38.80
C GLY A 148 40.34 14.88 38.34
N ALA A 149 40.22 15.81 39.31
CA ALA A 149 40.02 17.24 39.03
C ALA A 149 41.34 17.98 38.72
N GLU A 150 41.27 19.26 38.36
CA GLU A 150 42.44 20.10 38.11
C GLU A 150 43.40 20.16 39.32
N TYR A 151 44.70 20.00 39.07
CA TYR A 151 45.74 19.95 40.09
C TYR A 151 46.65 21.17 40.07
N ASN A 152 47.20 21.50 41.24
CA ASN A 152 48.31 22.44 41.39
C ASN A 152 49.64 21.74 41.06
N LYS A 153 50.66 22.49 40.63
CA LYS A 153 51.97 21.96 40.23
C LYS A 153 52.59 20.97 41.23
N GLY A 154 52.44 21.24 42.53
CA GLY A 154 53.04 20.42 43.60
C GLY A 154 52.43 19.02 43.77
N SER A 155 51.19 18.79 43.31
CA SER A 155 50.48 17.52 43.51
C SER A 155 50.54 16.57 42.30
N ILE A 156 50.99 17.04 41.14
CA ILE A 156 50.96 16.27 39.89
C ILE A 156 51.76 14.97 39.98
N LYS A 157 52.97 15.02 40.55
CA LYS A 157 53.86 13.85 40.63
C LYS A 157 53.21 12.70 41.42
N ALA A 158 52.61 13.02 42.56
CA ALA A 158 51.94 12.04 43.41
C ALA A 158 50.69 11.44 42.73
N VAL A 159 49.94 12.25 41.98
CA VAL A 159 48.76 11.79 41.22
C VAL A 159 49.17 10.84 40.09
N ILE A 160 50.23 11.16 39.35
CA ILE A 160 50.75 10.28 38.29
C ILE A 160 51.23 8.95 38.87
N GLU A 161 52.00 8.97 39.96
CA GLU A 161 52.49 7.75 40.61
C GLU A 161 51.33 6.88 41.11
N LEU A 162 50.31 7.48 41.73
CA LEU A 162 49.12 6.77 42.17
C LEU A 162 48.34 6.16 40.99
N ASN A 163 48.16 6.90 39.91
CA ASN A 163 47.46 6.43 38.72
C ASN A 163 48.21 5.27 38.03
N ASN A 164 49.52 5.42 37.83
CA ASN A 164 50.34 4.36 37.24
C ASN A 164 50.34 3.10 38.10
N LYS A 165 50.35 3.25 39.43
CA LYS A 165 50.21 2.10 40.35
C LYS A 165 48.86 1.40 40.17
N ARG A 166 47.76 2.16 40.08
CA ARG A 166 46.41 1.60 39.84
C ARG A 166 46.33 0.82 38.53
N VAL A 167 46.93 1.35 37.46
CA VAL A 167 47.01 0.65 36.16
C VAL A 167 47.80 -0.66 36.31
N ALA A 168 48.98 -0.61 36.94
CA ALA A 168 49.82 -1.79 37.12
C ALA A 168 49.17 -2.86 38.01
N ASP A 169 48.45 -2.46 39.07
CA ASP A 169 47.70 -3.38 39.92
C ASP A 169 46.53 -4.03 39.13
N ALA A 170 45.83 -3.27 38.28
CA ALA A 170 44.78 -3.80 37.42
C ALA A 170 45.32 -4.80 36.37
N GLU A 171 46.48 -4.52 35.77
CA GLU A 171 47.17 -5.44 34.85
C GLU A 171 47.62 -6.74 35.54
N ARG A 172 48.07 -6.67 36.79
CA ARG A 172 48.49 -7.85 37.55
C ARG A 172 47.30 -8.72 37.96
N ASP A 173 46.22 -8.09 38.40
CA ASP A 173 45.07 -8.78 39.01
C ASP A 173 43.96 -9.09 37.98
N ASP A 174 44.21 -8.78 36.71
CA ASP A 174 43.30 -8.98 35.56
C ASP A 174 41.91 -8.34 35.75
N ASN A 175 41.86 -7.25 36.53
CA ASN A 175 40.63 -6.60 36.98
C ASN A 175 40.53 -5.16 36.45
N PHE A 176 39.97 -5.02 35.25
CA PHE A 176 39.84 -3.75 34.54
C PHE A 176 38.47 -3.08 34.72
N THR A 177 37.59 -3.63 35.58
CA THR A 177 36.25 -3.07 35.83
C THR A 177 36.25 -1.90 36.83
N VAL A 178 37.44 -1.43 37.22
CA VAL A 178 37.58 -0.31 38.17
C VAL A 178 37.18 0.99 37.47
N ALA A 179 36.06 1.58 37.87
CA ALA A 179 35.52 2.81 37.28
C ALA A 179 36.53 3.99 37.24
N GLU A 180 37.53 3.97 38.12
CA GLU A 180 38.57 5.00 38.22
C GLU A 180 39.64 4.89 37.12
N LEU A 181 39.71 3.75 36.41
CA LEU A 181 40.54 3.60 35.21
C LEU A 181 39.86 4.22 33.98
N GLY A 182 38.54 4.38 34.02
CA GLY A 182 37.74 5.04 32.98
C GLY A 182 37.67 4.31 31.64
N ILE A 183 37.93 3.00 31.63
CA ILE A 183 37.96 2.14 30.44
C ILE A 183 36.59 2.12 29.74
N ASP A 184 35.50 2.08 30.52
CA ASP A 184 34.11 2.22 30.09
C ASP A 184 33.90 3.50 29.26
N LYS A 185 34.35 4.65 29.78
CA LYS A 185 34.21 5.94 29.11
C LYS A 185 35.00 6.01 27.81
N MET A 186 36.17 5.36 27.76
CA MET A 186 36.98 5.31 26.54
C MET A 186 36.27 4.52 25.45
N ILE A 187 35.70 3.36 25.80
CA ILE A 187 34.91 2.54 24.88
C ILE A 187 33.72 3.35 24.36
N TYR A 188 32.95 4.00 25.24
CA TYR A 188 31.77 4.76 24.83
C TYR A 188 32.12 5.93 23.90
N HIS A 189 33.22 6.64 24.17
CA HIS A 189 33.65 7.73 23.30
C HIS A 189 34.02 7.24 21.89
N SER A 190 34.76 6.14 21.78
CA SER A 190 35.06 5.54 20.47
C SER A 190 33.79 5.03 19.79
N VAL A 191 32.89 4.39 20.54
CA VAL A 191 31.62 3.86 20.04
C VAL A 191 30.68 4.97 19.54
N ASP A 192 30.62 6.13 20.20
CA ASP A 192 29.87 7.31 19.73
C ASP A 192 30.34 7.72 18.31
N GLY A 193 31.66 7.77 18.10
CA GLY A 193 32.26 8.07 16.81
C GLY A 193 31.86 7.05 15.73
N ILE A 194 31.91 5.76 16.07
CA ILE A 194 31.56 4.68 15.16
C ILE A 194 30.06 4.69 14.85
N GLN A 195 29.19 4.91 15.84
CA GLN A 195 27.74 5.05 15.64
C GLN A 195 27.45 6.17 14.64
N ASN A 196 28.10 7.32 14.77
CA ASN A 196 27.93 8.45 13.84
C ASN A 196 28.40 8.09 12.44
N TYR A 197 29.53 7.39 12.31
CA TYR A 197 30.04 6.89 11.03
C TYR A 197 29.06 5.91 10.37
N LEU A 198 28.55 4.94 11.14
CA LEU A 198 27.58 3.97 10.64
C LEU A 198 26.24 4.63 10.27
N ASN A 199 25.77 5.60 11.06
CA ASN A 199 24.60 6.40 10.71
C ASN A 199 24.83 7.22 9.44
N TYR A 200 26.05 7.70 9.20
CA TYR A 200 26.36 8.38 7.95
C TYR A 200 26.30 7.44 6.74
N LYS A 201 26.73 6.18 6.90
CA LYS A 201 26.81 5.20 5.81
C LYS A 201 25.55 4.40 5.55
N LEU A 202 24.87 3.98 6.62
CA LEU A 202 23.83 2.96 6.58
C LEU A 202 22.42 3.53 6.73
N ALA A 203 22.26 4.69 7.37
CA ALA A 203 20.94 5.18 7.80
C ALA A 203 20.03 5.66 6.68
N TYR A 204 18.73 5.72 7.02
CA TYR A 204 17.73 6.50 6.29
C TYR A 204 17.30 7.69 7.14
N LYS A 205 17.48 8.91 6.63
CA LYS A 205 17.12 10.13 7.35
C LYS A 205 16.13 10.97 6.56
N VAL A 206 15.27 11.70 7.28
CA VAL A 206 14.46 12.76 6.67
C VAL A 206 15.32 14.01 6.56
N GLY A 207 15.20 14.68 5.42
CA GLY A 207 15.72 16.01 5.23
C GLY A 207 14.68 16.91 4.58
N GLU A 208 15.10 18.14 4.35
CA GLU A 208 14.38 19.10 3.55
C GLU A 208 15.25 19.46 2.35
N SER A 209 14.66 19.46 1.17
CA SER A 209 15.29 19.95 -0.04
C SER A 209 14.69 21.28 -0.46
N LYS A 210 15.55 22.14 -1.00
CA LYS A 210 15.21 23.50 -1.38
C LYS A 210 15.27 23.64 -2.89
N GLU A 211 14.10 23.60 -3.51
CA GLU A 211 13.95 23.67 -4.97
C GLU A 211 13.65 25.10 -5.42
N LYS A 212 14.25 25.52 -6.54
CA LYS A 212 14.25 26.93 -6.98
C LYS A 212 13.69 27.06 -8.39
N PHE A 213 12.49 27.62 -8.48
CA PHE A 213 11.83 27.89 -9.76
C PHE A 213 11.91 29.38 -10.13
N GLU A 214 11.85 29.64 -11.44
CA GLU A 214 11.80 30.98 -12.02
C GLU A 214 10.45 31.17 -12.71
N PHE A 215 9.75 32.26 -12.43
CA PHE A 215 8.42 32.52 -13.01
C PHE A 215 8.37 33.89 -13.65
N VAL A 216 7.67 34.01 -14.78
CA VAL A 216 7.57 35.27 -15.52
C VAL A 216 6.71 36.29 -14.76
N THR A 217 7.11 37.55 -14.78
CA THR A 217 6.34 38.67 -14.17
C THR A 217 5.85 39.70 -15.19
N SER A 218 6.32 39.62 -16.43
CA SER A 218 5.94 40.50 -17.53
C SER A 218 4.55 40.16 -18.07
N LYS A 219 3.50 40.80 -17.53
CA LYS A 219 2.08 40.52 -17.89
C LYS A 219 1.75 40.77 -19.38
N GLY A 220 2.51 41.62 -20.06
CA GLY A 220 2.33 41.92 -21.49
C GLY A 220 2.99 40.90 -22.43
N HIS A 221 3.81 39.99 -21.90
CA HIS A 221 4.52 39.02 -22.72
C HIS A 221 3.53 37.96 -23.26
N PRO A 222 3.61 37.55 -24.55
CA PRO A 222 2.67 36.61 -25.15
C PRO A 222 2.54 35.28 -24.41
N GLU A 223 3.63 34.80 -23.81
CA GLU A 223 3.67 33.54 -23.05
C GLU A 223 3.28 33.68 -21.58
N TYR A 224 2.94 34.88 -21.10
CA TYR A 224 2.68 35.13 -19.67
C TYR A 224 1.57 34.23 -19.12
N LYS A 225 0.47 34.07 -19.87
CA LYS A 225 -0.69 33.29 -19.42
C LYS A 225 -0.33 31.83 -19.19
N GLN A 226 0.26 31.17 -20.18
CA GLN A 226 0.60 29.76 -20.09
C GLN A 226 1.74 29.48 -19.10
N MET A 227 2.69 30.42 -18.94
CA MET A 227 3.72 30.31 -17.92
C MET A 227 3.17 30.54 -16.50
N LEU A 228 2.13 31.35 -16.35
CA LEU A 228 1.39 31.50 -15.09
C LEU A 228 0.55 30.25 -14.78
N ASP A 229 -0.03 29.61 -15.79
CA ASP A 229 -0.75 28.34 -15.63
C ASP A 229 0.21 27.26 -15.10
N PHE A 230 1.44 27.17 -15.66
CA PHE A 230 2.48 26.31 -15.11
C PHE A 230 2.86 26.70 -13.67
N GLU A 231 3.07 27.99 -13.36
CA GLU A 231 3.36 28.45 -11.99
C GLU A 231 2.29 27.98 -11.00
N THR A 232 1.02 28.05 -11.40
CA THR A 232 -0.12 27.68 -10.57
C THR A 232 -0.13 26.17 -10.33
N GLU A 233 0.01 25.38 -11.40
CA GLU A 233 -0.01 23.91 -11.31
C GLU A 233 1.19 23.39 -10.51
N ILE A 234 2.41 23.84 -10.81
CA ILE A 234 3.59 23.37 -10.07
C ILE A 234 3.56 23.82 -8.62
N THR A 235 2.99 25.00 -8.31
CA THR A 235 2.80 25.43 -6.91
C THR A 235 1.85 24.49 -6.19
N ALA A 236 0.70 24.18 -6.79
CA ALA A 236 -0.30 23.29 -6.20
C ALA A 236 0.25 21.86 -6.01
N GLU A 237 1.05 21.37 -6.96
CA GLU A 237 1.68 20.06 -6.84
C GLU A 237 2.78 20.05 -5.77
N MET A 238 3.63 21.07 -5.71
CA MET A 238 4.68 21.17 -4.68
C MET A 238 4.12 21.23 -3.26
N GLU A 239 2.93 21.80 -3.05
CA GLU A 239 2.23 21.80 -1.76
C GLU A 239 1.72 20.42 -1.34
N LYS A 240 1.49 19.52 -2.31
CA LYS A 240 1.05 18.14 -2.08
C LYS A 240 2.23 17.16 -1.94
N VAL A 241 3.46 17.60 -2.21
CA VAL A 241 4.65 16.75 -2.08
C VAL A 241 4.82 16.33 -0.63
N THR A 242 4.92 15.02 -0.42
CA THR A 242 5.22 14.41 0.86
C THR A 242 6.37 13.41 0.69
N LEU A 243 6.82 12.79 1.79
CA LEU A 243 7.79 11.69 1.71
C LEU A 243 7.24 10.48 0.92
N GLU A 244 5.91 10.37 0.80
CA GLU A 244 5.21 9.23 0.19
C GLU A 244 4.72 9.52 -1.23
N LYS A 245 4.62 10.80 -1.59
CA LYS A 245 4.04 11.26 -2.86
C LYS A 245 4.91 12.37 -3.44
N GLY A 246 5.50 12.11 -4.60
CA GLY A 246 6.18 13.11 -5.43
C GLY A 246 5.20 13.90 -6.30
N LEU A 247 5.72 14.56 -7.33
CA LEU A 247 4.91 15.31 -8.30
C LEU A 247 4.04 14.37 -9.17
N ASP A 248 2.84 14.80 -9.54
CA ASP A 248 2.01 14.09 -10.52
C ASP A 248 2.44 14.41 -11.95
N GLU A 249 3.08 13.44 -12.62
CA GLU A 249 3.53 13.59 -14.00
C GLU A 249 2.38 13.90 -14.97
N LYS A 250 1.20 13.31 -14.78
CA LYS A 250 0.08 13.46 -15.72
C LYS A 250 -0.47 14.89 -15.72
N LEU A 251 -0.58 15.50 -14.54
CA LEU A 251 -1.03 16.88 -14.41
C LEU A 251 0.00 17.86 -14.97
N LEU A 252 1.29 17.59 -14.79
CA LEU A 252 2.37 18.45 -15.28
C LEU A 252 2.68 18.27 -16.76
N THR A 253 2.38 17.11 -17.36
CA THR A 253 2.73 16.77 -18.75
C THR A 253 2.32 17.83 -19.78
N PRO A 254 1.07 18.34 -19.79
CA PRO A 254 0.66 19.37 -20.76
C PRO A 254 1.48 20.66 -20.64
N HIS A 255 1.81 21.06 -19.41
CA HIS A 255 2.62 22.25 -19.15
C HIS A 255 4.09 22.04 -19.53
N LEU A 256 4.63 20.85 -19.26
CA LEU A 256 5.99 20.47 -19.63
C LEU A 256 6.15 20.44 -21.16
N GLN A 257 5.23 19.82 -21.90
CA GLN A 257 5.23 19.83 -23.37
C GLN A 257 5.19 21.25 -23.93
N TYR A 258 4.37 22.12 -23.34
CA TYR A 258 4.34 23.53 -23.72
C TYR A 258 5.69 24.22 -23.45
N LEU A 259 6.28 24.06 -22.26
CA LEU A 259 7.60 24.62 -21.94
C LEU A 259 8.68 24.08 -22.89
N GLU A 260 8.67 22.79 -23.23
CA GLU A 260 9.57 22.20 -24.22
C GLU A 260 9.42 22.86 -25.60
N SER A 261 8.18 23.14 -26.04
CA SER A 261 7.91 23.83 -27.30
C SER A 261 8.47 25.26 -27.34
N LEU A 262 8.57 25.94 -26.19
CA LEU A 262 9.16 27.27 -26.11
C LEU A 262 10.65 27.27 -26.46
N LEU A 263 11.37 26.16 -26.27
CA LEU A 263 12.78 26.07 -26.67
C LEU A 263 12.96 26.05 -28.20
N ILE A 264 11.94 25.60 -28.94
CA ILE A 264 11.88 25.64 -30.41
C ILE A 264 11.48 27.04 -30.87
N LYS A 265 10.43 27.60 -30.25
CA LYS A 265 9.92 28.95 -30.57
C LYS A 265 10.95 30.05 -30.27
N TYR A 266 11.74 29.88 -29.23
CA TYR A 266 12.79 30.82 -28.79
C TYR A 266 14.17 30.16 -28.88
N PRO A 267 14.79 30.10 -30.07
CA PRO A 267 16.10 29.49 -30.27
C PRO A 267 17.23 30.27 -29.57
N THR A 268 18.40 29.65 -29.45
CA THR A 268 19.58 30.24 -28.78
C THR A 268 19.99 31.56 -29.43
N SER A 269 19.77 32.66 -28.72
CA SER A 269 20.19 34.01 -29.11
C SER A 269 20.21 34.92 -27.87
N PRO A 270 21.00 36.00 -27.87
CA PRO A 270 21.04 36.95 -26.73
C PRO A 270 19.67 37.53 -26.37
N ALA A 271 18.80 37.73 -27.37
CA ALA A 271 17.46 38.29 -27.15
C ALA A 271 16.50 37.31 -26.44
N ASN A 272 16.77 36.00 -26.50
CA ASN A 272 15.93 34.94 -25.93
C ASN A 272 16.51 34.37 -24.61
N GLU A 273 17.67 34.85 -24.18
CA GLU A 273 18.42 34.29 -23.05
C GLU A 273 17.58 34.21 -21.76
N ASN A 274 16.76 35.23 -21.48
CA ASN A 274 15.92 35.27 -20.28
C ASN A 274 14.80 34.23 -20.30
N ILE A 275 14.07 34.11 -21.41
CA ILE A 275 12.98 33.13 -21.51
C ILE A 275 13.54 31.71 -21.53
N ARG A 276 14.63 31.48 -22.25
CA ARG A 276 15.33 30.19 -22.26
C ARG A 276 15.85 29.81 -20.88
N PHE A 277 16.41 30.74 -20.12
CA PHE A 277 16.82 30.51 -18.74
C PHE A 277 15.67 30.05 -17.85
N ILE A 278 14.52 30.75 -17.90
CA ILE A 278 13.33 30.41 -17.11
C ILE A 278 12.85 28.99 -17.47
N VAL A 279 12.71 28.72 -18.77
CA VAL A 279 12.22 27.44 -19.29
C VAL A 279 13.16 26.30 -18.94
N THR A 280 14.45 26.42 -19.23
CA THR A 280 15.45 25.36 -18.95
C THR A 280 15.62 25.11 -17.45
N ASN A 281 15.59 26.15 -16.60
CA ASN A 281 15.61 25.98 -15.13
C ASN A 281 14.40 25.17 -14.67
N ASN A 282 13.19 25.56 -15.10
CA ASN A 282 11.96 24.91 -14.65
C ASN A 282 11.85 23.47 -15.17
N LEU A 283 12.20 23.23 -16.44
CA LEU A 283 12.25 21.88 -17.01
C LEU A 283 13.27 21.00 -16.27
N ALA A 284 14.47 21.51 -15.99
CA ALA A 284 15.51 20.77 -15.28
C ALA A 284 15.06 20.40 -13.85
N GLU A 285 14.52 21.35 -13.09
CA GLU A 285 14.04 21.12 -11.71
C GLU A 285 12.80 20.20 -11.69
N THR A 286 11.82 20.40 -12.57
CA THR A 286 10.62 19.54 -12.61
C THR A 286 10.96 18.12 -13.03
N TYR A 287 11.78 17.91 -14.07
CA TYR A 287 12.18 16.55 -14.45
C TYR A 287 13.11 15.88 -13.44
N PHE A 288 13.90 16.65 -12.70
CA PHE A 288 14.65 16.14 -11.55
C PHE A 288 13.71 15.58 -10.48
N LEU A 289 12.66 16.33 -10.13
CA LEU A 289 11.65 15.94 -9.13
C LEU A 289 10.69 14.84 -9.61
N LEU A 290 10.45 14.73 -10.92
CA LEU A 290 9.75 13.61 -11.56
C LEU A 290 10.64 12.36 -11.73
N GLU A 291 11.88 12.42 -11.23
CA GLU A 291 12.84 11.31 -11.27
C GLU A 291 13.23 10.88 -12.70
N ASN A 292 13.04 11.75 -13.71
CA ASN A 292 13.41 11.53 -15.10
C ASN A 292 14.84 12.02 -15.37
N LYS A 293 15.81 11.13 -15.12
CA LYS A 293 17.25 11.44 -15.22
C LYS A 293 17.67 11.97 -16.59
N GLU A 294 17.18 11.37 -17.68
CA GLU A 294 17.60 11.72 -19.04
C GLU A 294 17.19 13.15 -19.38
N LYS A 295 15.92 13.49 -19.16
CA LYS A 295 15.41 14.84 -19.40
C LYS A 295 15.99 15.86 -18.42
N ALA A 296 16.13 15.51 -17.15
CA ALA A 296 16.74 16.40 -16.15
C ALA A 296 18.19 16.75 -16.53
N LEU A 297 19.00 15.78 -16.96
CA LEU A 297 20.36 16.01 -17.44
C LEU A 297 20.37 16.85 -18.73
N LEU A 298 19.49 16.54 -19.69
CA LEU A 298 19.38 17.30 -20.94
C LEU A 298 19.15 18.79 -20.66
N TYR A 299 18.13 19.13 -19.87
CA TYR A 299 17.80 20.51 -19.59
C TYR A 299 18.78 21.20 -18.64
N ALA A 300 19.41 20.47 -17.72
CA ALA A 300 20.48 21.02 -16.88
C ALA A 300 21.72 21.39 -17.70
N ASN A 301 22.08 20.59 -18.71
CA ASN A 301 23.14 20.93 -19.66
C ASN A 301 22.76 22.15 -20.51
N LEU A 302 21.53 22.20 -21.05
CA LEU A 302 21.03 23.37 -21.80
C LEU A 302 20.99 24.65 -20.94
N LEU A 303 20.75 24.52 -19.63
CA LEU A 303 20.81 25.63 -18.69
C LEU A 303 22.25 26.16 -18.49
N ILE A 304 23.26 25.27 -18.51
CA ILE A 304 24.68 25.64 -18.50
C ILE A 304 25.05 26.32 -19.81
N GLU A 305 24.64 25.77 -20.95
CA GLU A 305 24.89 26.33 -22.28
C GLU A 305 24.26 27.71 -22.49
N ASN A 306 23.19 28.04 -21.75
CA ASN A 306 22.58 29.37 -21.76
C ASN A 306 23.40 30.42 -20.98
N ASP A 307 24.47 30.00 -20.27
CA ASP A 307 25.55 30.79 -19.62
C ASP A 307 25.15 31.90 -18.62
N LYS A 308 23.85 32.04 -18.35
CA LYS A 308 23.33 33.06 -17.44
C LYS A 308 23.55 32.72 -15.95
N GLN A 309 23.48 31.44 -15.61
CA GLN A 309 23.68 30.94 -14.25
C GLN A 309 24.04 29.45 -14.24
N ASP A 310 25.19 29.13 -14.85
CA ASP A 310 25.80 27.78 -14.96
C ASP A 310 25.81 26.96 -13.65
N SER A 311 25.99 27.63 -12.52
CA SER A 311 25.99 27.04 -11.18
C SER A 311 24.70 26.31 -10.82
N ARG A 312 23.54 26.69 -11.39
CA ARG A 312 22.27 25.98 -11.19
C ARG A 312 22.26 24.64 -11.90
N GLY A 313 22.59 24.61 -13.19
CA GLY A 313 22.67 23.36 -13.95
C GLY A 313 23.73 22.43 -13.36
N SER A 314 24.89 22.98 -12.98
CA SER A 314 25.96 22.22 -12.32
C SER A 314 25.52 21.59 -10.99
N ALA A 315 24.73 22.32 -10.19
CA ALA A 315 24.18 21.79 -8.94
C ALA A 315 23.20 20.63 -9.17
N ILE A 316 22.31 20.74 -10.17
CA ILE A 316 21.37 19.68 -10.55
C ILE A 316 22.12 18.45 -11.05
N ILE A 317 23.14 18.63 -11.90
CA ILE A 317 23.99 17.53 -12.40
C ILE A 317 24.74 16.84 -11.25
N LYS A 318 25.29 17.61 -10.30
CA LYS A 318 25.97 17.05 -9.13
C LYS A 318 25.02 16.23 -8.26
N ARG A 319 23.80 16.72 -8.04
CA ARG A 319 22.74 15.97 -7.34
C ARG A 319 22.42 14.68 -8.10
N LEU A 320 22.17 14.75 -9.40
CA LEU A 320 21.89 13.58 -10.26
C LEU A 320 23.04 12.56 -10.34
N LYS A 321 24.30 12.97 -10.16
CA LYS A 321 25.45 12.05 -10.13
C LYS A 321 25.64 11.40 -8.76
N ASN A 322 25.30 12.12 -7.69
CA ASN A 322 25.46 11.66 -6.30
C ASN A 322 24.20 10.98 -5.74
N SER A 323 23.05 11.10 -6.40
CA SER A 323 21.87 10.31 -6.10
C SER A 323 22.18 8.83 -6.32
N VAL A 324 22.01 8.01 -5.29
CA VAL A 324 22.01 6.55 -5.44
C VAL A 324 20.71 6.19 -6.17
N PHE A 325 20.79 5.46 -7.29
CA PHE A 325 19.60 5.05 -8.06
C PHE A 325 19.29 3.58 -7.75
N ALA A 326 18.03 3.28 -7.45
CA ALA A 326 17.49 1.92 -7.59
C ALA A 326 16.78 1.87 -8.95
N ASP A 327 17.07 0.88 -9.78
CA ASP A 327 16.35 0.64 -11.05
C ASP A 327 16.17 1.90 -11.93
N LYS A 328 17.22 2.72 -12.05
CA LYS A 328 17.28 3.96 -12.84
C LYS A 328 16.34 5.10 -12.39
N LYS A 329 15.63 4.99 -11.27
CA LYS A 329 14.82 6.06 -10.69
C LYS A 329 15.55 6.77 -9.56
N VAL A 330 15.42 8.10 -9.49
CA VAL A 330 15.93 8.88 -8.36
C VAL A 330 15.19 8.37 -7.14
N ARG A 331 15.88 7.93 -6.10
CA ARG A 331 15.22 7.51 -4.87
C ARG A 331 14.78 8.79 -4.17
N SER A 332 13.58 9.32 -4.35
CA SER A 332 13.15 10.52 -3.60
C SER A 332 11.90 10.27 -2.77
N HIS A 333 10.97 9.44 -3.25
CA HIS A 333 9.66 9.20 -2.63
C HIS A 333 9.29 7.71 -2.58
N THR A 334 10.11 6.89 -1.90
CA THR A 334 9.82 5.45 -1.76
C THR A 334 8.73 5.20 -0.72
N THR A 335 7.80 4.27 -1.01
CA THR A 335 6.80 3.73 -0.07
C THR A 335 7.43 3.20 1.22
N ARG A 336 8.70 2.80 1.15
CA ARG A 336 9.49 2.33 2.26
C ARG A 336 9.48 3.23 3.50
N PHE A 337 9.60 4.54 3.30
CA PHE A 337 9.61 5.48 4.40
C PHE A 337 8.21 5.64 5.01
N ALA A 338 7.15 5.51 4.22
CA ALA A 338 5.78 5.40 4.71
C ALA A 338 5.63 4.18 5.61
N ASP A 339 6.18 3.04 5.22
CA ASP A 339 6.13 1.80 6.00
C ASP A 339 6.91 1.94 7.32
N LEU A 340 8.12 2.49 7.28
CA LEU A 340 8.92 2.76 8.48
C LEU A 340 8.27 3.82 9.40
N LYS A 341 7.64 4.86 8.82
CA LYS A 341 6.91 5.89 9.56
C LYS A 341 5.64 5.33 10.20
N LYS A 342 4.87 4.51 9.47
CA LYS A 342 3.71 3.77 9.99
C LYS A 342 4.11 2.80 11.11
N LEU A 343 5.32 2.22 11.03
CA LEU A 343 5.86 1.27 11.99
C LEU A 343 6.62 1.88 13.17
N GLY A 344 6.75 3.22 13.28
CA GLY A 344 7.24 3.86 14.51
C GLY A 344 8.35 4.90 14.40
N LEU A 345 8.40 5.70 13.34
CA LEU A 345 9.25 6.92 13.30
C LEU A 345 8.54 8.14 13.92
N LYS A 346 7.86 7.94 15.05
CA LYS A 346 7.61 8.99 16.05
C LYS A 346 8.50 8.68 17.25
N ILE A 347 9.62 9.40 17.30
CA ILE A 347 10.49 9.50 18.46
C ILE A 347 9.70 10.12 19.62
N ALA A 348 10.01 9.63 20.82
CA ALA A 348 9.61 10.09 22.14
C ALA A 348 8.23 9.64 22.65
N GLU A 349 8.32 8.73 23.64
CA GLU A 349 7.37 8.51 24.74
C GLU A 349 5.91 8.24 24.35
N GLU A 350 5.54 6.97 24.14
CA GLU A 350 4.31 6.45 24.75
C GLU A 350 4.22 4.92 24.74
N LYS A 351 4.25 4.37 25.96
CA LYS A 351 3.80 3.05 26.47
C LYS A 351 3.88 1.85 25.51
N GLU A 352 4.88 1.01 25.78
CA GLU A 352 5.10 -0.35 25.28
C GLU A 352 3.82 -1.21 25.15
N GLU A 353 2.84 -0.99 26.04
CA GLU A 353 1.50 -1.61 25.98
C GLU A 353 0.72 -1.30 24.69
N LYS A 354 0.78 -0.07 24.14
CA LYS A 354 0.07 0.27 22.89
C LYS A 354 0.74 -0.33 21.66
N ARG A 355 2.07 -0.51 21.70
CA ARG A 355 2.84 -1.18 20.64
C ARG A 355 2.55 -2.68 20.63
N LEU A 356 2.58 -3.32 21.81
CA LEU A 356 2.16 -4.71 21.97
C LEU A 356 0.71 -4.88 21.52
N ALA A 357 -0.21 -4.01 21.92
CA ALA A 357 -1.61 -4.06 21.48
C ALA A 357 -1.79 -3.87 19.97
N PHE A 358 -0.91 -3.14 19.27
CA PHE A 358 -0.96 -2.99 17.82
C PHE A 358 -0.46 -4.24 17.08
N PHE A 359 0.66 -4.84 17.53
CA PHE A 359 1.14 -6.10 16.94
C PHE A 359 0.22 -7.25 17.30
N GLU A 360 -0.29 -7.30 18.52
CA GLU A 360 -1.34 -8.22 18.94
C GLU A 360 -2.60 -8.01 18.10
N LYS A 361 -2.97 -6.77 17.75
CA LYS A 361 -4.10 -6.51 16.85
C LYS A 361 -3.85 -7.03 15.43
N ILE A 362 -2.63 -6.91 14.88
CA ILE A 362 -2.30 -7.48 13.57
C ILE A 362 -2.33 -9.01 13.64
N GLU A 363 -1.72 -9.61 14.66
CA GLU A 363 -1.70 -11.06 14.86
C GLU A 363 -3.11 -11.61 15.09
N GLN A 364 -3.96 -10.89 15.84
CA GLN A 364 -5.38 -11.19 16.00
C GLN A 364 -6.14 -11.03 14.68
N GLN A 365 -5.82 -10.03 13.85
CA GLN A 365 -6.47 -9.85 12.54
C GLN A 365 -6.09 -10.97 11.56
N ASP A 366 -4.82 -11.38 11.53
CA ASP A 366 -4.35 -12.50 10.71
C ASP A 366 -4.92 -13.83 11.20
N ALA A 367 -4.92 -14.08 12.51
CA ALA A 367 -5.52 -15.27 13.10
C ALA A 367 -7.06 -15.32 12.90
N ALA A 368 -7.72 -14.16 13.03
CA ALA A 368 -9.16 -14.04 12.74
C ALA A 368 -9.45 -14.31 11.26
N TRP A 369 -8.61 -13.82 10.35
CA TRP A 369 -8.76 -14.08 8.92
C TRP A 369 -8.54 -15.57 8.58
N GLU A 370 -7.52 -16.23 9.12
CA GLU A 370 -7.31 -17.66 8.89
C GLU A 370 -8.46 -18.51 9.46
N THR A 371 -8.98 -18.12 10.63
CA THR A 371 -10.18 -18.76 11.21
C THR A 371 -11.40 -18.54 10.34
N GLU A 372 -11.62 -17.32 9.84
CA GLU A 372 -12.73 -16.99 8.94
C GLU A 372 -12.62 -17.76 7.62
N LYS A 373 -11.42 -17.82 7.03
CA LYS A 373 -11.13 -18.57 5.81
C LYS A 373 -11.47 -20.05 5.98
N ALA A 374 -11.00 -20.68 7.06
CA ALA A 374 -11.31 -22.06 7.39
C ALA A 374 -12.83 -22.29 7.56
N ASN A 375 -13.53 -21.35 8.22
CA ASN A 375 -14.99 -21.42 8.37
C ASN A 375 -15.72 -21.33 7.02
N ARG A 376 -15.25 -20.45 6.11
CA ARG A 376 -15.82 -20.30 4.77
C ARG A 376 -15.58 -21.55 3.92
N GLU A 377 -14.37 -22.12 3.94
CA GLU A 377 -14.05 -23.39 3.27
C GLU A 377 -14.93 -24.55 3.79
N ALA A 378 -15.06 -24.66 5.12
CA ALA A 378 -15.91 -25.67 5.74
C ALA A 378 -17.40 -25.49 5.37
N SER A 379 -17.87 -24.24 5.28
CA SER A 379 -19.25 -23.92 4.86
C SER A 379 -19.52 -24.35 3.42
N LEU A 380 -18.59 -24.08 2.50
CA LEU A 380 -18.71 -24.50 1.09
C LEU A 380 -18.75 -26.03 0.96
N GLU A 381 -17.85 -26.75 1.65
CA GLU A 381 -17.85 -28.21 1.60
C GLU A 381 -19.11 -28.79 2.26
N LYS A 382 -19.57 -28.19 3.36
CA LYS A 382 -20.83 -28.56 4.00
C LYS A 382 -22.02 -28.37 3.05
N ALA A 383 -22.12 -27.24 2.36
CA ALA A 383 -23.20 -26.97 1.42
C ALA A 383 -23.22 -27.99 0.27
N LYS A 384 -22.04 -28.29 -0.28
CA LYS A 384 -21.87 -29.34 -1.30
C LYS A 384 -22.33 -30.70 -0.79
N LEU A 385 -21.87 -31.14 0.38
CA LEU A 385 -22.24 -32.42 0.97
C LEU A 385 -23.74 -32.47 1.32
N GLN A 386 -24.31 -31.40 1.87
CA GLN A 386 -25.73 -31.29 2.18
C GLN A 386 -26.59 -31.52 0.94
N ARG A 387 -26.23 -30.90 -0.20
CA ARG A 387 -26.93 -31.13 -1.47
C ARG A 387 -26.89 -32.59 -1.90
N PHE A 388 -25.70 -33.22 -1.89
CA PHE A 388 -25.56 -34.63 -2.25
C PHE A 388 -26.41 -35.52 -1.33
N ASN A 389 -26.29 -35.32 -0.02
CA ASN A 389 -27.04 -36.07 0.98
C ASN A 389 -28.55 -35.91 0.79
N LEU A 390 -29.04 -34.70 0.55
CA LEU A 390 -30.47 -34.43 0.34
C LEU A 390 -30.98 -35.12 -0.93
N LEU A 391 -30.24 -35.03 -2.04
CA LEU A 391 -30.60 -35.68 -3.31
C LEU A 391 -30.54 -37.22 -3.23
N ASP A 392 -29.67 -37.77 -2.38
CA ASP A 392 -29.56 -39.22 -2.13
C ASP A 392 -30.61 -39.74 -1.15
N SER A 393 -31.17 -38.87 -0.30
CA SER A 393 -32.08 -39.24 0.79
C SER A 393 -33.44 -38.56 0.71
N ILE A 394 -33.90 -38.20 -0.49
CA ILE A 394 -35.22 -37.57 -0.75
C ILE A 394 -36.37 -38.23 0.04
N PRO A 395 -36.50 -39.59 0.11
CA PRO A 395 -37.60 -40.23 0.85
C PRO A 395 -37.66 -39.89 2.34
N TYR A 396 -36.56 -39.40 2.92
CA TYR A 396 -36.43 -39.09 4.34
C TYR A 396 -36.49 -37.57 4.64
N GLN A 397 -36.74 -36.74 3.62
CA GLN A 397 -36.83 -35.29 3.79
C GLN A 397 -38.26 -34.83 4.11
N SER A 398 -38.39 -33.61 4.64
CA SER A 398 -39.70 -32.97 4.80
C SER A 398 -40.40 -32.89 3.44
N ASN A 399 -41.71 -33.17 3.37
CA ASN A 399 -42.48 -33.11 2.13
C ASN A 399 -41.88 -33.92 0.96
N ALA A 400 -41.30 -35.10 1.25
CA ALA A 400 -40.56 -35.95 0.31
C ALA A 400 -41.24 -36.15 -1.07
N SER A 401 -42.56 -36.33 -1.11
CA SER A 401 -43.31 -36.52 -2.36
C SER A 401 -43.27 -35.27 -3.25
N LEU A 402 -43.38 -34.08 -2.65
CA LEU A 402 -43.26 -32.81 -3.37
C LEU A 402 -41.82 -32.60 -3.84
N LEU A 403 -40.84 -32.82 -2.96
CA LEU A 403 -39.42 -32.72 -3.31
C LEU A 403 -39.05 -33.62 -4.49
N ALA A 404 -39.48 -34.88 -4.46
CA ALA A 404 -39.23 -35.85 -5.53
C ALA A 404 -39.76 -35.35 -6.87
N LYS A 405 -41.00 -34.85 -6.91
CA LYS A 405 -41.60 -34.32 -8.15
C LYS A 405 -40.88 -33.10 -8.71
N ILE A 406 -40.43 -32.19 -7.84
CA ILE A 406 -39.64 -31.02 -8.24
C ILE A 406 -38.30 -31.49 -8.81
N VAL A 407 -37.58 -32.37 -8.08
CA VAL A 407 -36.28 -32.90 -8.50
C VAL A 407 -36.40 -33.66 -9.83
N ASP A 408 -37.44 -34.46 -10.01
CA ASP A 408 -37.70 -35.19 -11.25
C ASP A 408 -37.98 -34.23 -12.42
N ASN A 409 -38.77 -33.17 -12.20
CA ASN A 409 -39.01 -32.13 -13.20
C ASN A 409 -37.72 -31.38 -13.60
N LEU A 410 -36.76 -31.27 -12.69
CA LEU A 410 -35.43 -30.70 -12.93
C LEU A 410 -34.42 -31.69 -13.56
N GLY A 411 -34.81 -32.95 -13.81
CA GLY A 411 -33.98 -33.96 -14.47
C GLY A 411 -33.59 -35.17 -13.60
N GLY A 412 -33.97 -35.16 -12.33
CA GLY A 412 -33.72 -36.22 -11.36
C GLY A 412 -32.38 -36.11 -10.62
N SER A 413 -32.30 -36.73 -9.44
CA SER A 413 -31.14 -36.63 -8.53
C SER A 413 -29.80 -36.95 -9.20
N GLN A 414 -29.75 -37.97 -10.05
CA GLN A 414 -28.50 -38.40 -10.69
C GLN A 414 -27.96 -37.39 -11.71
N ALA A 415 -28.85 -36.67 -12.42
CA ALA A 415 -28.44 -35.63 -13.34
C ALA A 415 -27.94 -34.40 -12.57
N LEU A 416 -28.67 -33.96 -11.55
CA LEU A 416 -28.33 -32.80 -10.72
C LEU A 416 -26.99 -32.98 -9.98
N LYS A 417 -26.71 -34.19 -9.49
CA LYS A 417 -25.42 -34.51 -8.83
C LYS A 417 -24.21 -34.44 -9.75
N LYS A 418 -24.39 -34.64 -11.06
CA LYS A 418 -23.31 -34.63 -12.07
C LYS A 418 -22.98 -33.24 -12.59
N ILE A 419 -23.66 -32.20 -12.09
CA ILE A 419 -23.35 -30.82 -12.45
C ILE A 419 -22.09 -30.41 -11.69
N GLU A 420 -21.02 -30.12 -12.42
CA GLU A 420 -19.74 -29.64 -11.90
C GLU A 420 -19.48 -28.18 -12.29
N LYS A 421 -20.01 -27.77 -13.44
CA LYS A 421 -19.88 -26.41 -13.98
C LYS A 421 -21.18 -25.95 -14.61
N ALA A 422 -21.47 -24.67 -14.52
CA ALA A 422 -22.60 -24.04 -15.19
C ALA A 422 -22.22 -22.67 -15.75
N HIS A 423 -22.83 -22.30 -16.87
CA HIS A 423 -22.67 -20.99 -17.49
C HIS A 423 -24.03 -20.49 -18.00
N LEU A 424 -24.36 -19.25 -17.66
CA LEU A 424 -25.56 -18.55 -18.09
C LEU A 424 -25.15 -17.26 -18.80
N LEU A 425 -25.71 -17.02 -19.98
CA LEU A 425 -25.68 -15.72 -20.65
C LEU A 425 -27.10 -15.20 -20.76
N SER A 426 -27.34 -14.01 -20.21
CA SER A 426 -28.65 -13.39 -20.13
C SER A 426 -28.64 -11.97 -20.69
N LYS A 427 -29.75 -11.59 -21.32
CA LYS A 427 -30.08 -10.20 -21.65
C LYS A 427 -31.05 -9.66 -20.61
N LEU A 428 -30.76 -8.46 -20.12
CA LEU A 428 -31.63 -7.75 -19.19
C LEU A 428 -32.40 -6.66 -19.93
N SER A 429 -33.70 -6.56 -19.62
CA SER A 429 -34.58 -5.50 -20.06
C SER A 429 -35.10 -4.77 -18.82
N ILE A 430 -34.61 -3.55 -18.58
CA ILE A 430 -35.10 -2.69 -17.49
C ILE A 430 -36.18 -1.76 -18.02
N GLU A 431 -37.30 -1.66 -17.30
CA GLU A 431 -38.40 -0.79 -17.67
C GLU A 431 -37.93 0.67 -17.82
N GLY A 432 -38.37 1.34 -18.90
CA GLY A 432 -38.00 2.72 -19.18
C GLY A 432 -36.59 2.94 -19.76
N THR A 433 -35.77 1.90 -19.96
CA THR A 433 -34.45 2.03 -20.57
C THR A 433 -34.30 1.19 -21.85
N ASN A 434 -33.67 1.75 -22.88
CA ASN A 434 -33.33 1.05 -24.13
C ASN A 434 -31.85 0.62 -24.19
N ILE A 435 -31.12 0.72 -23.08
CA ILE A 435 -29.70 0.40 -23.03
C ILE A 435 -29.55 -1.12 -23.02
N PRO A 436 -28.80 -1.72 -23.95
CA PRO A 436 -28.58 -3.16 -23.94
C PRO A 436 -27.71 -3.54 -22.75
N GLN A 437 -28.23 -4.44 -21.92
CA GLN A 437 -27.53 -4.91 -20.73
C GLN A 437 -27.43 -6.42 -20.77
N THR A 438 -26.24 -6.94 -20.49
CA THR A 438 -25.98 -8.39 -20.49
C THR A 438 -25.38 -8.82 -19.17
N GLU A 439 -25.86 -9.94 -18.65
CA GLU A 439 -25.25 -10.65 -17.53
C GLU A 439 -24.70 -11.99 -18.00
N GLU A 440 -23.45 -12.25 -17.66
CA GLU A 440 -22.77 -13.51 -17.92
C GLU A 440 -22.34 -14.08 -16.57
N LYS A 441 -22.83 -15.28 -16.24
CA LYS A 441 -22.63 -15.92 -14.94
C LYS A 441 -21.95 -17.27 -15.14
N TRP A 442 -20.90 -17.56 -14.38
CA TRP A 442 -20.22 -18.85 -14.36
C TRP A 442 -20.16 -19.37 -12.94
N ALA A 443 -20.34 -20.68 -12.78
CA ALA A 443 -20.22 -21.31 -11.49
C ALA A 443 -19.58 -22.68 -11.60
N THR A 444 -18.90 -23.05 -10.53
CA THR A 444 -18.44 -24.42 -10.22
C THR A 444 -18.87 -24.73 -8.80
N THR A 445 -18.62 -25.94 -8.30
CA THR A 445 -18.93 -26.31 -6.91
C THR A 445 -18.09 -25.58 -5.84
N SER A 446 -17.19 -24.67 -6.22
CA SER A 446 -16.40 -23.85 -5.27
C SER A 446 -16.19 -22.40 -5.70
N ASN A 447 -16.63 -22.02 -6.90
CA ASN A 447 -16.34 -20.71 -7.48
C ASN A 447 -17.55 -20.17 -8.22
N TYR A 448 -17.70 -18.85 -8.21
CA TYR A 448 -18.76 -18.13 -8.90
C TYR A 448 -18.16 -16.87 -9.53
N LEU A 449 -18.69 -16.49 -10.69
CA LEU A 449 -18.36 -15.24 -11.36
C LEU A 449 -19.65 -14.65 -11.93
N LEU A 450 -19.91 -13.39 -11.62
CA LEU A 450 -20.83 -12.53 -12.33
C LEU A 450 -20.02 -11.52 -13.14
N LYS A 451 -20.38 -11.35 -14.40
CA LYS A 451 -19.96 -10.25 -15.25
C LYS A 451 -21.21 -9.57 -15.79
N LYS A 452 -21.41 -8.31 -15.42
CA LYS A 452 -22.54 -7.49 -15.83
C LYS A 452 -22.04 -6.33 -16.67
N LYS A 453 -22.63 -6.13 -17.85
CA LYS A 453 -22.25 -5.04 -18.77
C LYS A 453 -23.40 -4.06 -18.88
N MET A 454 -23.23 -2.85 -18.33
CA MET A 454 -24.18 -1.75 -18.35
C MET A 454 -23.46 -0.40 -18.35
N PRO A 455 -23.57 0.40 -19.43
CA PRO A 455 -22.45 0.82 -20.31
C PRO A 455 -21.01 0.44 -19.88
N GLU A 456 -20.67 0.56 -18.60
CA GLU A 456 -19.48 0.06 -17.92
C GLU A 456 -19.58 -1.43 -17.51
N THR A 457 -18.49 -2.04 -17.04
CA THR A 457 -18.46 -3.44 -16.57
C THR A 457 -18.44 -3.55 -15.06
N TYR A 458 -19.29 -4.42 -14.52
CA TYR A 458 -19.31 -4.82 -13.13
C TYR A 458 -18.96 -6.31 -13.01
N TYR A 459 -18.16 -6.65 -12.00
CA TYR A 459 -17.76 -8.02 -11.72
C TYR A 459 -18.00 -8.38 -10.26
N GLU A 460 -18.41 -9.63 -10.02
CA GLU A 460 -18.33 -10.27 -8.71
C GLU A 460 -17.68 -11.63 -8.86
N ILE A 461 -16.72 -11.95 -8.01
CA ILE A 461 -15.97 -13.19 -8.05
C ILE A 461 -16.03 -13.83 -6.67
N VAL A 462 -16.35 -15.11 -6.63
CA VAL A 462 -16.07 -16.02 -5.52
C VAL A 462 -15.03 -17.03 -5.99
N ASN A 463 -13.90 -17.11 -5.29
CA ASN A 463 -12.86 -18.10 -5.50
C ASN A 463 -12.62 -18.84 -4.17
N GLY A 464 -13.34 -19.94 -3.96
CA GLY A 464 -13.34 -20.63 -2.67
C GLY A 464 -13.73 -19.70 -1.51
N PRO A 465 -12.89 -19.53 -0.47
CA PRO A 465 -13.22 -18.70 0.70
C PRO A 465 -13.17 -17.20 0.44
N GLU A 466 -12.64 -16.78 -0.70
CA GLU A 466 -12.45 -15.37 -1.00
C GLU A 466 -13.50 -14.88 -2.00
N ALA A 467 -13.92 -13.63 -1.86
CA ALA A 467 -14.76 -12.99 -2.83
C ALA A 467 -14.44 -11.51 -2.99
N TRP A 468 -14.64 -11.00 -4.21
CA TRP A 468 -14.37 -9.62 -4.56
C TRP A 468 -15.41 -9.07 -5.54
N SER A 469 -15.58 -7.77 -5.53
CA SER A 469 -16.35 -7.04 -6.54
C SER A 469 -15.51 -5.95 -7.21
N HIS A 470 -15.92 -5.54 -8.40
CA HIS A 470 -15.30 -4.45 -9.14
C HIS A 470 -16.37 -3.73 -9.99
N ASP A 471 -16.39 -2.40 -9.95
CA ASP A 471 -17.27 -1.56 -10.76
C ASP A 471 -16.45 -0.53 -11.55
N ASP A 472 -16.50 -0.59 -12.88
CA ASP A 472 -15.84 0.36 -13.78
C ASP A 472 -16.36 1.80 -13.64
N ARG A 473 -17.53 2.02 -13.02
CA ARG A 473 -18.10 3.36 -12.76
C ARG A 473 -17.39 4.13 -11.66
N GLU A 474 -16.64 3.46 -10.81
CA GLU A 474 -15.79 4.12 -9.81
C GLU A 474 -14.59 4.79 -10.48
N SER A 475 -14.83 5.94 -11.12
CA SER A 475 -13.81 6.66 -11.87
C SER A 475 -12.70 7.21 -10.95
N GLY A 476 -11.45 6.77 -11.16
CA GLY A 476 -10.25 7.29 -10.50
C GLY A 476 -9.11 6.28 -10.33
N VAL A 477 -8.04 6.68 -9.65
CA VAL A 477 -6.87 5.85 -9.23
C VAL A 477 -7.28 4.72 -8.23
N ASN A 478 -8.58 4.62 -7.95
CA ASN A 478 -9.19 3.74 -6.95
C ASN A 478 -10.19 2.73 -7.52
N ALA A 479 -10.32 2.57 -8.85
CA ALA A 479 -11.02 1.41 -9.44
C ALA A 479 -10.25 0.13 -9.07
N LYS A 480 -10.48 -0.38 -7.86
CA LYS A 480 -9.76 -1.47 -7.22
C LYS A 480 -10.78 -2.51 -6.82
N TRP A 481 -10.45 -3.77 -7.08
CA TRP A 481 -11.16 -4.90 -6.51
C TRP A 481 -11.37 -4.73 -5.00
N ALA A 482 -12.63 -4.66 -4.59
CA ALA A 482 -13.02 -4.61 -3.20
C ALA A 482 -13.23 -6.03 -2.69
N LYS A 483 -12.60 -6.39 -1.56
CA LYS A 483 -12.85 -7.68 -0.91
C LYS A 483 -14.22 -7.61 -0.23
N LEU A 484 -15.08 -8.60 -0.50
CA LEU A 484 -16.43 -8.65 0.05
C LEU A 484 -16.42 -8.98 1.54
N SER A 485 -17.36 -8.39 2.28
CA SER A 485 -17.58 -8.70 3.70
C SER A 485 -18.05 -10.14 3.89
N THR A 486 -18.05 -10.66 5.12
CA THR A 486 -18.59 -12.00 5.42
C THR A 486 -20.06 -12.12 5.05
N TYR A 487 -20.83 -11.03 5.23
CA TYR A 487 -22.25 -10.97 4.87
C TYR A 487 -22.43 -11.11 3.36
N ASP A 488 -21.73 -10.28 2.59
CA ASP A 488 -21.81 -10.26 1.13
C ASP A 488 -21.30 -11.57 0.53
N TYR A 489 -20.20 -12.11 1.08
CA TYR A 489 -19.69 -13.44 0.73
C TYR A 489 -20.74 -14.52 0.94
N SER A 490 -21.43 -14.52 2.09
CA SER A 490 -22.44 -15.54 2.42
C SER A 490 -23.66 -15.47 1.50
N ASN A 491 -24.00 -14.27 1.03
CA ASN A 491 -25.06 -14.10 0.03
C ASN A 491 -24.62 -14.57 -1.36
N LEU A 492 -23.40 -14.23 -1.76
CA LEU A 492 -22.90 -14.56 -3.09
C LEU A 492 -22.55 -16.04 -3.26
N SER A 493 -21.98 -16.65 -2.21
CA SER A 493 -21.55 -18.06 -2.21
C SER A 493 -22.70 -19.06 -2.35
N LYS A 494 -23.96 -18.66 -2.13
CA LYS A 494 -25.15 -19.49 -2.44
C LYS A 494 -25.22 -19.88 -3.92
N ASN A 495 -24.64 -19.07 -4.80
CA ASN A 495 -24.57 -19.35 -6.24
C ASN A 495 -23.51 -20.39 -6.62
N VAL A 496 -22.72 -20.87 -5.65
CA VAL A 496 -21.81 -22.01 -5.81
C VAL A 496 -22.59 -23.33 -5.79
N ASP A 497 -23.79 -23.36 -5.19
CA ASP A 497 -24.72 -24.47 -5.42
C ASP A 497 -25.32 -24.34 -6.82
N LEU A 498 -24.89 -25.25 -7.70
CA LEU A 498 -25.27 -25.26 -9.10
C LEU A 498 -26.76 -25.55 -9.35
N VAL A 499 -27.49 -26.14 -8.39
CA VAL A 499 -28.96 -26.25 -8.50
C VAL A 499 -29.59 -24.88 -8.27
N ASN A 500 -29.23 -24.22 -7.16
CA ASN A 500 -29.64 -22.86 -6.87
C ASN A 500 -29.25 -21.89 -7.99
N PHE A 501 -28.03 -21.97 -8.51
CA PHE A 501 -27.58 -21.14 -9.63
C PHE A 501 -28.46 -21.26 -10.88
N LEU A 502 -28.93 -22.47 -11.21
CA LEU A 502 -29.73 -22.71 -12.40
C LEU A 502 -31.22 -22.38 -12.19
N THR A 503 -31.76 -22.62 -11.00
CA THR A 503 -33.22 -22.62 -10.78
C THR A 503 -33.70 -21.74 -9.63
N ASP A 504 -32.78 -21.13 -8.87
CA ASP A 504 -33.04 -20.41 -7.61
C ASP A 504 -33.67 -21.28 -6.50
N LEU A 505 -33.57 -22.60 -6.64
CA LEU A 505 -34.08 -23.54 -5.65
C LEU A 505 -33.05 -23.74 -4.53
N ARG A 506 -33.38 -23.22 -3.35
CA ARG A 506 -32.58 -23.36 -2.13
C ARG A 506 -32.81 -24.70 -1.44
N LEU A 507 -32.20 -25.76 -1.99
CA LEU A 507 -32.27 -27.11 -1.39
C LEU A 507 -31.73 -27.14 0.04
N ASP A 508 -30.77 -26.29 0.37
CA ASP A 508 -30.21 -26.14 1.71
C ASP A 508 -31.25 -25.69 2.76
N LEU A 509 -32.32 -25.01 2.33
CA LEU A 509 -33.41 -24.57 3.20
C LEU A 509 -34.56 -25.58 3.26
N TRP A 510 -34.55 -26.62 2.43
CA TRP A 510 -35.74 -27.46 2.18
C TRP A 510 -36.39 -28.03 3.45
N ASN A 511 -35.59 -28.58 4.37
CA ASN A 511 -36.13 -29.17 5.60
C ASN A 511 -36.61 -28.13 6.61
N ASN A 512 -36.26 -26.86 6.42
CA ASN A 512 -36.74 -25.75 7.24
C ASN A 512 -38.00 -25.09 6.65
N LEU A 513 -38.39 -25.47 5.43
CA LEU A 513 -39.59 -24.94 4.79
C LEU A 513 -40.85 -25.58 5.38
N GLU A 514 -41.71 -24.73 5.92
CA GLU A 514 -43.07 -25.08 6.33
C GLU A 514 -44.00 -24.97 5.11
N VAL A 515 -44.82 -25.99 4.89
CA VAL A 515 -45.84 -25.95 3.83
C VAL A 515 -47.09 -25.30 4.41
N LEU A 516 -47.46 -24.17 3.84
CA LEU A 516 -48.66 -23.41 4.18
C LEU A 516 -49.85 -23.90 3.35
N GLN A 517 -51.01 -23.25 3.53
CA GLN A 517 -52.19 -23.58 2.74
C GLN A 517 -51.95 -23.28 1.25
N ASP A 518 -52.57 -24.09 0.41
CA ASP A 518 -52.51 -23.88 -1.04
C ASP A 518 -53.02 -22.49 -1.40
N GLU A 519 -52.29 -21.80 -2.28
CA GLU A 519 -52.59 -20.43 -2.67
C GLU A 519 -52.75 -20.31 -4.19
N MET A 520 -53.75 -19.54 -4.61
CA MET A 520 -53.85 -19.08 -5.99
C MET A 520 -52.89 -17.90 -6.18
N TYR A 521 -51.75 -18.15 -6.82
CA TYR A 521 -50.68 -17.18 -6.99
C TYR A 521 -50.38 -16.99 -8.48
N GLU A 522 -50.38 -15.74 -8.96
CA GLU A 522 -50.21 -15.39 -10.39
C GLU A 522 -51.13 -16.22 -11.32
N GLY A 523 -52.37 -16.47 -10.87
CA GLY A 523 -53.38 -17.23 -11.62
C GLY A 523 -53.20 -18.75 -11.61
N ARG A 524 -52.25 -19.30 -10.82
CA ARG A 524 -51.99 -20.74 -10.73
C ARG A 524 -52.19 -21.24 -9.31
N LEU A 525 -52.71 -22.46 -9.18
CA LEU A 525 -52.78 -23.12 -7.87
C LEU A 525 -51.37 -23.61 -7.49
N CYS A 526 -50.82 -23.09 -6.41
CA CYS A 526 -49.46 -23.35 -5.98
C CYS A 526 -49.41 -24.03 -4.60
N TYR A 527 -48.39 -24.86 -4.39
CA TYR A 527 -47.86 -25.12 -3.06
C TYR A 527 -47.14 -23.87 -2.57
N HIS A 528 -47.46 -23.42 -1.37
CA HIS A 528 -46.78 -22.30 -0.71
C HIS A 528 -45.85 -22.84 0.38
N LEU A 529 -44.56 -22.61 0.23
CA LEU A 529 -43.55 -22.97 1.23
C LEU A 529 -42.98 -21.70 1.84
N ASN A 530 -42.82 -21.68 3.17
CA ASN A 530 -42.26 -20.55 3.90
C ASN A 530 -41.11 -20.98 4.82
N TYR A 531 -40.09 -20.14 4.93
CA TYR A 531 -39.08 -20.22 5.98
C TYR A 531 -38.84 -18.85 6.59
N PHE A 532 -39.14 -18.72 7.88
CA PHE A 532 -38.94 -17.49 8.63
C PHE A 532 -37.78 -17.62 9.63
N GLU A 533 -36.65 -16.99 9.32
CA GLU A 533 -35.47 -16.93 10.17
C GLU A 533 -35.57 -15.78 11.19
N LYS A 534 -35.29 -16.08 12.46
CA LYS A 534 -35.20 -15.12 13.55
C LYS A 534 -33.78 -15.04 14.08
N THR A 535 -33.36 -13.86 14.55
CA THR A 535 -32.07 -13.64 15.22
C THR A 535 -32.26 -12.91 16.55
N LEU A 536 -31.20 -12.83 17.36
CA LEU A 536 -31.20 -12.04 18.59
C LEU A 536 -30.64 -10.65 18.33
N SER A 537 -31.33 -9.61 18.79
CA SER A 537 -30.83 -8.24 18.79
C SER A 537 -29.75 -8.05 19.86
N THR A 538 -29.04 -6.91 19.81
CA THR A 538 -28.09 -6.49 20.86
C THR A 538 -28.71 -6.37 22.26
N GLY A 539 -30.04 -6.24 22.34
CA GLY A 539 -30.81 -6.27 23.58
C GLY A 539 -31.36 -7.65 23.96
N ASN A 540 -30.85 -8.74 23.38
CA ASN A 540 -31.32 -10.13 23.56
C ASN A 540 -32.81 -10.34 23.25
N ARG A 541 -33.37 -9.54 22.34
CA ARG A 541 -34.74 -9.74 21.86
C ARG A 541 -34.71 -10.52 20.57
N THR A 542 -35.56 -11.53 20.44
CA THR A 542 -35.77 -12.23 19.17
C THR A 542 -36.42 -11.29 18.18
N ILE A 543 -35.75 -11.03 17.06
CA ILE A 543 -36.20 -10.16 15.97
C ILE A 543 -36.23 -10.95 14.65
N PRO A 544 -37.09 -10.54 13.68
CA PRO A 544 -37.03 -11.04 12.31
C PRO A 544 -35.66 -10.84 11.69
N LYS A 545 -35.20 -11.81 10.89
CA LYS A 545 -33.97 -11.70 10.09
C LYS A 545 -34.25 -11.86 8.60
N THR A 546 -34.91 -12.95 8.22
CA THR A 546 -35.23 -13.23 6.82
C THR A 546 -36.55 -13.98 6.73
N ASP A 547 -37.40 -13.57 5.80
CA ASP A 547 -38.63 -14.27 5.44
C ASP A 547 -38.51 -14.73 3.99
N TYR A 548 -38.65 -16.03 3.75
CA TYR A 548 -38.46 -16.63 2.43
C TYR A 548 -39.69 -17.42 2.04
N HIS A 549 -40.26 -17.12 0.88
CA HIS A 549 -41.39 -17.85 0.31
C HIS A 549 -41.02 -18.47 -1.03
N VAL A 550 -41.54 -19.66 -1.28
CA VAL A 550 -41.44 -20.37 -2.57
C VAL A 550 -42.82 -20.84 -2.98
N PHE A 551 -43.18 -20.52 -4.21
CA PHE A 551 -44.45 -20.93 -4.82
C PHE A 551 -44.18 -21.95 -5.91
N ILE A 552 -44.78 -23.13 -5.81
CA ILE A 552 -44.55 -24.24 -6.75
C ILE A 552 -45.86 -24.67 -7.37
N ASP A 553 -45.92 -24.66 -8.69
CA ASP A 553 -47.11 -25.02 -9.46
C ASP A 553 -47.53 -26.48 -9.16
N LYS A 554 -48.81 -26.70 -8.85
CA LYS A 554 -49.33 -28.04 -8.56
C LYS A 554 -49.45 -28.94 -9.78
N GLU A 555 -49.57 -28.36 -10.97
CA GLU A 555 -49.79 -29.11 -12.21
C GLU A 555 -48.49 -29.67 -12.77
N ASN A 556 -47.46 -28.82 -12.82
CA ASN A 556 -46.20 -29.15 -13.50
C ASN A 556 -44.97 -29.12 -12.58
N TYR A 557 -45.11 -28.76 -11.30
CA TYR A 557 -44.04 -28.72 -10.31
C TYR A 557 -42.87 -27.79 -10.67
N ASN A 558 -43.13 -26.78 -11.51
CA ASN A 558 -42.20 -25.68 -11.74
C ASN A 558 -42.27 -24.69 -10.57
N ILE A 559 -41.14 -24.05 -10.29
CA ILE A 559 -41.10 -22.90 -9.38
C ILE A 559 -41.77 -21.73 -10.10
N VAL A 560 -42.82 -21.19 -9.53
CA VAL A 560 -43.56 -20.04 -10.08
C VAL A 560 -42.92 -18.75 -9.59
N SER A 561 -42.64 -18.68 -8.29
CA SER A 561 -42.07 -17.48 -7.66
C SER A 561 -41.19 -17.84 -6.47
N THR A 562 -40.19 -17.02 -6.22
CA THR A 562 -39.47 -16.95 -4.96
C THR A 562 -39.51 -15.52 -4.45
N GLU A 563 -39.83 -15.35 -3.18
CA GLU A 563 -39.85 -14.05 -2.50
C GLU A 563 -38.94 -14.10 -1.29
N LYS A 564 -38.21 -13.01 -1.07
CA LYS A 564 -37.28 -12.88 0.03
C LYS A 564 -37.40 -11.49 0.63
N THR A 565 -37.69 -11.42 1.92
CA THR A 565 -37.67 -10.19 2.71
C THR A 565 -36.52 -10.26 3.71
N GLU A 566 -35.62 -9.28 3.71
CA GLU A 566 -34.60 -9.14 4.76
C GLU A 566 -34.99 -8.04 5.74
N PHE A 567 -34.62 -8.25 7.00
CA PHE A 567 -34.92 -7.34 8.09
C PHE A 567 -33.64 -6.90 8.79
N ASP A 568 -33.38 -5.59 8.81
CA ASP A 568 -32.32 -4.99 9.60
C ASP A 568 -32.90 -4.46 10.92
N ASN A 569 -32.42 -5.02 12.04
CA ASN A 569 -32.91 -4.73 13.38
C ASN A 569 -34.44 -4.88 13.52
N GLY A 570 -35.04 -5.81 12.77
CA GLY A 570 -36.48 -6.08 12.77
C GLY A 570 -37.32 -5.18 11.84
N ASN A 571 -36.70 -4.23 11.14
CA ASN A 571 -37.36 -3.42 10.11
C ASN A 571 -37.03 -3.98 8.72
N LYS A 572 -38.02 -4.02 7.82
CA LYS A 572 -37.81 -4.42 6.42
C LYS A 572 -36.74 -3.52 5.80
N SER A 573 -35.67 -4.12 5.30
CA SER A 573 -34.57 -3.40 4.64
C SER A 573 -34.46 -3.73 3.15
N PHE A 574 -34.90 -4.91 2.75
CA PHE A 574 -34.83 -5.37 1.37
C PHE A 574 -35.96 -6.35 1.09
N PHE A 575 -36.53 -6.25 -0.11
CA PHE A 575 -37.44 -7.26 -0.66
C PHE A 575 -37.05 -7.59 -2.09
N GLU A 576 -37.07 -8.87 -2.42
CA GLU A 576 -36.86 -9.38 -3.76
C GLU A 576 -37.92 -10.41 -4.09
N ARG A 577 -38.61 -10.21 -5.21
CA ARG A 577 -39.50 -11.18 -5.84
C ARG A 577 -38.98 -11.54 -7.22
N LYS A 578 -38.98 -12.83 -7.52
CA LYS A 578 -38.62 -13.39 -8.83
C LYS A 578 -39.75 -14.24 -9.36
N LEU A 579 -40.31 -13.86 -10.50
CA LEU A 579 -41.33 -14.63 -11.21
C LEU A 579 -40.67 -15.41 -12.35
N PHE A 580 -40.79 -16.73 -12.31
CA PHE A 580 -40.13 -17.64 -13.25
C PHE A 580 -41.08 -18.07 -14.36
N GLY A 581 -40.59 -18.01 -15.60
CA GLY A 581 -41.34 -18.33 -16.80
C GLY A 581 -40.50 -18.99 -17.88
N GLU A 582 -41.19 -19.40 -18.95
CA GLU A 582 -40.58 -20.04 -20.12
C GLU A 582 -39.64 -21.20 -19.78
N TYR A 583 -40.16 -22.18 -19.03
CA TYR A 583 -39.41 -23.40 -18.73
C TYR A 583 -39.11 -24.20 -20.00
N ARG A 584 -37.83 -24.47 -20.27
CA ARG A 584 -37.41 -25.27 -21.44
C ARG A 584 -36.50 -26.43 -21.02
N PRO A 585 -36.56 -27.58 -21.72
CA PRO A 585 -35.75 -28.74 -21.40
C PRO A 585 -34.26 -28.50 -21.72
N VAL A 586 -33.38 -28.99 -20.85
CA VAL A 586 -31.93 -28.97 -21.02
C VAL A 586 -31.41 -30.40 -21.15
N ALA A 587 -30.85 -30.74 -22.32
CA ALA A 587 -30.45 -32.12 -22.64
C ALA A 587 -29.43 -32.71 -21.64
N ALA A 588 -28.46 -31.90 -21.20
CA ALA A 588 -27.46 -32.29 -20.22
C ALA A 588 -28.04 -32.63 -18.83
N LEU A 589 -29.28 -32.22 -18.56
CA LEU A 589 -30.03 -32.53 -17.34
C LEU A 589 -31.13 -33.56 -17.58
N ASN A 590 -30.90 -34.53 -18.46
CA ASN A 590 -31.91 -35.55 -18.79
C ASN A 590 -33.27 -34.93 -19.22
N SER A 591 -33.21 -33.84 -20.00
CA SER A 591 -34.37 -33.03 -20.40
C SER A 591 -35.15 -32.37 -19.27
N GLY A 592 -34.53 -32.21 -18.09
CA GLY A 592 -35.04 -31.38 -16.99
C GLY A 592 -35.27 -29.94 -17.44
N LYS A 593 -36.31 -29.31 -16.88
CA LYS A 593 -36.77 -27.99 -17.32
C LYS A 593 -36.20 -26.87 -16.45
N ILE A 594 -35.64 -25.84 -17.09
CA ILE A 594 -35.07 -24.66 -16.42
C ILE A 594 -35.76 -23.38 -16.92
N PRO A 595 -36.02 -22.38 -16.05
CA PRO A 595 -36.62 -21.13 -16.47
C PRO A 595 -35.68 -20.34 -17.39
N HIS A 596 -36.21 -19.83 -18.50
CA HIS A 596 -35.48 -18.97 -19.44
C HIS A 596 -35.86 -17.49 -19.31
N LYS A 597 -36.99 -17.20 -18.68
CA LYS A 597 -37.47 -15.84 -18.43
C LYS A 597 -37.70 -15.64 -16.95
N ILE A 598 -37.15 -14.57 -16.39
CA ILE A 598 -37.33 -14.21 -14.97
C ILE A 598 -37.69 -12.73 -14.89
N ASN A 599 -38.79 -12.40 -14.24
CA ASN A 599 -39.10 -11.01 -13.91
C ASN A 599 -38.70 -10.75 -12.47
N TYR A 600 -37.88 -9.74 -12.25
CA TYR A 600 -37.39 -9.29 -10.96
C TYR A 600 -38.15 -8.06 -10.51
N GLU A 601 -38.51 -8.07 -9.24
CA GLU A 601 -39.01 -6.93 -8.50
C GLU A 601 -38.20 -6.81 -7.22
N ILE A 602 -37.48 -5.70 -7.11
CA ILE A 602 -36.59 -5.41 -5.98
C ILE A 602 -37.06 -4.11 -5.34
N GLU A 603 -37.24 -4.13 -4.03
CA GLU A 603 -37.52 -2.95 -3.22
C GLU A 603 -36.41 -2.82 -2.19
N ASP A 604 -35.64 -1.74 -2.29
CA ASP A 604 -34.56 -1.41 -1.37
C ASP A 604 -34.65 0.06 -0.90
N PHE A 605 -33.62 0.55 -0.19
CA PHE A 605 -33.58 1.94 0.28
C PHE A 605 -33.69 2.99 -0.85
N ASN A 606 -33.32 2.62 -2.09
CA ASN A 606 -33.35 3.51 -3.26
C ASN A 606 -34.68 3.45 -4.03
N GLY A 607 -35.61 2.58 -3.62
CA GLY A 607 -36.95 2.44 -4.20
C GLY A 607 -37.17 1.11 -4.90
N GLU A 608 -38.21 1.06 -5.74
CA GLU A 608 -38.60 -0.12 -6.51
C GLU A 608 -37.86 -0.19 -7.84
N THR A 609 -37.30 -1.35 -8.15
CA THR A 609 -36.64 -1.67 -9.42
C THR A 609 -37.30 -2.89 -10.05
N LEU A 610 -37.81 -2.72 -11.26
CA LEU A 610 -38.43 -3.79 -12.06
C LEU A 610 -37.57 -4.06 -13.31
N TYR A 611 -37.20 -5.32 -13.51
CA TYR A 611 -36.50 -5.73 -14.74
C TYR A 611 -36.75 -7.19 -15.10
N GLN A 612 -36.53 -7.52 -16.37
CA GLN A 612 -36.68 -8.86 -16.89
C GLN A 612 -35.32 -9.42 -17.33
N GLU A 613 -34.99 -10.63 -16.90
CA GLU A 613 -33.89 -11.44 -17.40
C GLU A 613 -34.40 -12.44 -18.44
N ASN A 614 -33.78 -12.43 -19.63
CA ASN A 614 -33.94 -13.46 -20.65
C ASN A 614 -32.63 -14.23 -20.81
N ARG A 615 -32.62 -15.49 -20.37
CA ARG A 615 -31.47 -16.39 -20.50
C ARG A 615 -31.38 -16.88 -21.93
N GLU A 616 -30.41 -16.35 -22.66
CA GLU A 616 -30.15 -16.71 -24.05
C GLU A 616 -29.38 -18.02 -24.17
N LYS A 617 -28.51 -18.29 -23.19
CA LYS A 617 -27.66 -19.48 -23.19
C LYS A 617 -27.60 -20.08 -21.79
N ILE A 618 -27.82 -21.40 -21.72
CA ILE A 618 -27.66 -22.21 -20.52
C ILE A 618 -26.78 -23.40 -20.87
N GLU A 619 -25.57 -23.44 -20.31
CA GLU A 619 -24.64 -24.56 -20.49
C GLU A 619 -24.40 -25.26 -19.17
N VAL A 620 -24.55 -26.59 -19.19
CA VAL A 620 -24.24 -27.49 -18.08
C VAL A 620 -22.99 -28.27 -18.44
N ASN A 621 -22.03 -28.29 -17.54
CA ASN A 621 -20.67 -28.83 -17.73
C ASN A 621 -19.93 -28.29 -18.97
N PRO A 622 -19.92 -26.97 -19.23
CA PRO A 622 -19.14 -26.39 -20.31
C PRO A 622 -17.62 -26.54 -20.08
N VAL A 623 -16.86 -26.44 -21.17
CA VAL A 623 -15.40 -26.48 -21.15
C VAL A 623 -14.84 -25.07 -20.89
N PHE A 624 -14.63 -24.72 -19.62
CA PHE A 624 -13.84 -23.56 -19.21
C PHE A 624 -12.85 -23.90 -18.09
N GLY A 625 -11.75 -23.16 -18.01
CA GLY A 625 -10.73 -23.32 -16.97
C GLY A 625 -10.98 -22.42 -15.75
N ASN A 626 -10.60 -22.87 -14.55
CA ASN A 626 -10.85 -22.16 -13.29
C ASN A 626 -10.16 -20.79 -13.20
N ARG A 627 -9.20 -20.49 -14.08
CA ARG A 627 -8.57 -19.16 -14.15
C ARG A 627 -9.57 -18.02 -14.30
N ILE A 628 -10.76 -18.27 -14.88
CA ILE A 628 -11.80 -17.24 -15.00
C ILE A 628 -12.33 -16.75 -13.65
N PHE A 629 -12.07 -17.44 -12.54
CA PHE A 629 -12.47 -16.99 -11.20
C PHE A 629 -11.36 -16.22 -10.48
N MET A 630 -10.34 -15.76 -11.19
CA MET A 630 -9.29 -14.93 -10.61
C MET A 630 -9.41 -13.49 -11.11
N LYS A 631 -9.37 -12.53 -10.18
CA LYS A 631 -9.45 -11.09 -10.48
C LYS A 631 -8.35 -10.60 -11.43
N GLU A 632 -7.17 -11.20 -11.35
CA GLU A 632 -5.99 -10.86 -12.17
C GLU A 632 -6.24 -11.10 -13.66
N VAL A 633 -7.11 -12.06 -14.01
CA VAL A 633 -7.46 -12.38 -15.40
C VAL A 633 -8.18 -11.21 -16.08
N TYR A 634 -8.99 -10.46 -15.35
CA TYR A 634 -9.80 -9.38 -15.92
C TYR A 634 -9.05 -8.05 -16.03
N PHE A 635 -7.92 -7.89 -15.33
CA PHE A 635 -7.08 -6.69 -15.37
C PHE A 635 -5.75 -6.87 -16.12
N GLY A 636 -5.56 -7.99 -16.83
CA GLY A 636 -4.35 -8.24 -17.64
C GLY A 636 -3.07 -8.40 -16.81
N GLY A 637 -3.20 -8.58 -15.51
CA GLY A 637 -2.09 -8.64 -14.55
C GLY A 637 -1.60 -10.06 -14.27
N PHE A 638 -1.55 -10.94 -15.27
CA PHE A 638 -0.89 -12.23 -15.08
C PHE A 638 0.61 -11.98 -14.79
N LYS A 639 0.98 -12.17 -13.52
CA LYS A 639 2.36 -12.41 -13.09
C LYS A 639 2.54 -13.90 -12.85
#